data_AF-B3PN04-F1
#
_entry.id   AF-B3PN04-F1
#
_cell.length_a   1.000
_cell.length_b   1.000
_cell.length_c   1.000
_cell.angle_alpha   90.00
_cell.angle_beta   90.00
_cell.angle_gamma   90.00
#
_symmetry.space_group_name_H-M   'P 1'
#
loop_
_entity.id
_entity.type
_entity.pdbx_description
1 polymer ?
#
loop_
_entity_poly.entity_id
_entity_poly.type
_entity_poly.pdbx_seq_one_letter_code
_entity_poly.pdbx_strand_id
1 'polypeptide(L)'
;MSKKFKYLAIGDSISQGFNSKVGSATFGEKRVNDVFRKGFSYCDYLVEYIHDYLIYKHNRNDAKCIDFWNNFEYCNSSLSVARILDYTQLLKNQFDPEFIEMIKLNNTIQKISNLDYHVEDFWNFNNKESNKETYQELSNRFKDAIKEANLITISIGGNEYESSMPFHLFRLLLVERNLIQQREIKEKLFAQINSICQKITQEYIEFVKLIKTINPNVTLILITYNPPFLPFFLSYEKILKKRTPAIFGDFFKRIIVCFNDVVQTVAKETNSLWTRTFSLKTWAKAADKLWENTIDVHPTELGYQEIARKVFLTLLNSKSFEIFTPKKSNPKVRKFNLKNNKLISKNNASYFENVLKMPMNTNRIVYIFRVWLEQNKQLQNPYFALAKKTFVKITDSQSETQITSRVNYSSLSAVIIENILSIIRYLPTDSELHKAFLNFSKEDDYIIKCLLAIFNTQSIIDLIDSVESLYRTHPKISLSKFLNMIFIKNEKTIFNLIKGLSNNKQGQNFKWTNIWLDAFYDDFKNHKPIRILNEKINTFWYHLTFDDNVAALIKELVSLVKGKLTKILEYQTFDHMLNSLIIENSDFFHNLLRAIIDFSIAYISKNKGIFAYTLLSLMNIKIKKMSNRDWIKLEKLITKILPILCDQDTKKIMVKTIYSVLEKMRIWPAFNFDKNPKKSFIKILIKDFGKLFIKFIFKKENRKLMKVIMSLVKYKFGWKLKHLFN
;
A
#
# COMPACT_ATOMS: atom_id res chain seq x y z
N MET A 1 32.81 27.88 -35.87
CA MET A 1 31.79 27.60 -34.84
C MET A 1 31.84 26.13 -34.51
N SER A 2 31.73 25.76 -33.24
CA SER A 2 31.65 24.36 -32.82
C SER A 2 30.26 23.79 -33.08
N LYS A 3 30.18 22.46 -33.19
CA LYS A 3 28.92 21.76 -33.47
C LYS A 3 28.13 21.64 -32.16
N LYS A 4 26.90 22.16 -32.15
CA LYS A 4 25.95 21.98 -31.04
C LYS A 4 25.86 20.51 -30.63
N PHE A 5 25.86 20.25 -29.32
CA PHE A 5 25.63 18.92 -28.77
C PHE A 5 24.27 18.88 -28.09
N LYS A 6 23.35 18.04 -28.58
CA LYS A 6 22.01 17.89 -28.01
C LYS A 6 21.85 16.55 -27.29
N TYR A 7 21.43 16.62 -26.02
CA TYR A 7 21.00 15.48 -25.22
C TYR A 7 19.49 15.52 -25.00
N LEU A 8 18.79 14.47 -25.45
CA LEU A 8 17.36 14.29 -25.25
C LEU A 8 17.10 13.11 -24.30
N ALA A 9 16.34 13.34 -23.23
CA ALA A 9 15.86 12.28 -22.35
C ALA A 9 14.40 11.91 -22.68
N ILE A 10 14.16 10.62 -22.92
CA ILE A 10 12.82 10.05 -23.17
C ILE A 10 12.52 9.04 -22.07
N GLY A 11 11.27 8.97 -21.61
CA GLY A 11 10.88 7.95 -20.63
C GLY A 11 9.64 8.31 -19.82
N ASP A 12 9.51 7.62 -18.69
CA ASP A 12 8.39 7.78 -17.76
C ASP A 12 8.72 8.69 -16.55
N SER A 13 8.04 8.49 -15.43
CA SER A 13 8.25 9.22 -14.18
C SER A 13 9.70 9.11 -13.64
N ILE A 14 10.43 8.04 -13.97
CA ILE A 14 11.84 7.87 -13.58
C ILE A 14 12.75 8.85 -14.35
N SER A 15 12.50 9.06 -15.65
CA SER A 15 13.22 10.07 -16.45
C SER A 15 12.77 11.49 -16.13
N GLN A 16 11.51 11.72 -15.78
CA GLN A 16 11.04 13.02 -15.26
C GLN A 16 11.67 13.42 -13.91
N GLY A 17 12.34 12.50 -13.22
CA GLY A 17 12.80 12.73 -11.85
C GLY A 17 11.63 12.91 -10.89
N PHE A 18 10.55 12.15 -11.08
CA PHE A 18 9.41 12.23 -10.20
C PHE A 18 9.84 11.99 -8.74
N ASN A 19 9.41 12.87 -7.83
CA ASN A 19 9.87 12.87 -6.45
C ASN A 19 8.71 13.05 -5.46
N SER A 20 8.62 12.17 -4.45
CA SER A 20 7.50 12.16 -3.51
C SER A 20 7.48 13.38 -2.57
N LYS A 21 8.63 13.93 -2.17
CA LYS A 21 8.70 15.10 -1.28
C LYS A 21 8.07 16.34 -1.92
N VAL A 22 8.18 16.42 -3.24
CA VAL A 22 7.60 17.46 -4.11
C VAL A 22 6.16 17.11 -4.51
N GLY A 23 5.91 15.85 -4.86
CA GLY A 23 4.64 15.36 -5.40
C GLY A 23 4.47 15.63 -6.89
N SER A 24 5.56 15.83 -7.64
CA SER A 24 5.57 16.13 -9.09
C SER A 24 6.88 15.70 -9.77
N ALA A 25 6.95 15.89 -11.09
CA ALA A 25 8.17 15.88 -11.88
C ALA A 25 9.15 16.97 -11.41
N THR A 26 10.46 16.75 -11.64
CA THR A 26 11.51 17.67 -11.18
C THR A 26 12.69 17.82 -12.16
N PHE A 27 12.49 17.51 -13.44
CA PHE A 27 13.51 17.62 -14.50
C PHE A 27 13.98 19.05 -14.78
N GLY A 28 15.24 19.20 -15.18
CA GLY A 28 15.85 20.45 -15.61
C GLY A 28 15.86 20.67 -17.12
N GLU A 29 16.48 21.78 -17.54
CA GLU A 29 16.80 22.10 -18.94
C GLU A 29 18.18 22.76 -19.04
N LYS A 30 18.81 22.72 -20.23
CA LYS A 30 19.92 23.62 -20.58
C LYS A 30 19.83 24.04 -22.05
N ARG A 31 19.99 25.33 -22.33
CA ARG A 31 20.11 25.90 -23.69
C ARG A 31 21.56 26.27 -24.02
N VAL A 32 21.86 26.56 -25.29
CA VAL A 32 23.19 27.06 -25.71
C VAL A 32 23.46 28.40 -25.03
N ASN A 33 24.68 28.56 -24.50
CA ASN A 33 25.16 29.73 -23.75
C ASN A 33 24.34 30.09 -22.49
N ASP A 34 23.37 29.27 -22.11
CA ASP A 34 22.53 29.45 -20.92
C ASP A 34 23.07 28.65 -19.73
N VAL A 35 22.71 29.08 -18.53
CA VAL A 35 22.97 28.37 -17.27
C VAL A 35 22.21 27.04 -17.26
N PHE A 36 22.78 26.01 -16.64
CA PHE A 36 22.05 24.76 -16.45
C PHE A 36 21.03 24.95 -15.31
N ARG A 37 19.74 24.92 -15.67
CA ARG A 37 18.63 24.87 -14.72
C ARG A 37 18.45 23.42 -14.30
N LYS A 38 19.09 23.06 -13.20
CA LYS A 38 19.23 21.70 -12.70
C LYS A 38 17.99 21.21 -11.95
N GLY A 39 17.48 20.06 -12.41
CA GLY A 39 16.48 19.25 -11.73
C GLY A 39 17.04 18.16 -10.80
N PHE A 40 16.17 17.20 -10.43
CA PHE A 40 16.50 16.06 -9.56
C PHE A 40 16.28 14.69 -10.25
N SER A 41 16.06 14.65 -11.57
CA SER A 41 16.05 13.41 -12.34
C SER A 41 17.45 12.80 -12.51
N TYR A 42 17.53 11.52 -12.89
CA TYR A 42 18.83 10.94 -13.24
C TYR A 42 19.43 11.61 -14.48
N CYS A 43 18.62 12.18 -15.37
CA CYS A 43 19.06 12.90 -16.55
C CYS A 43 19.79 14.20 -16.15
N ASP A 44 19.26 14.93 -15.17
CA ASP A 44 19.89 16.14 -14.63
C ASP A 44 21.21 15.81 -13.92
N TYR A 45 21.24 14.72 -13.17
CA TYR A 45 22.48 14.24 -12.57
C TYR A 45 23.48 13.73 -13.60
N LEU A 46 23.06 13.20 -14.75
CA LEU A 46 23.96 12.82 -15.85
C LEU A 46 24.63 14.06 -16.45
N VAL A 47 23.88 15.13 -16.67
CA VAL A 47 24.41 16.44 -17.09
C VAL A 47 25.39 16.99 -16.05
N GLU A 48 25.09 16.86 -14.75
CA GLU A 48 26.02 17.22 -13.67
C GLU A 48 27.31 16.37 -13.67
N TYR A 49 27.25 15.06 -13.95
CA TYR A 49 28.46 14.23 -14.09
C TYR A 49 29.28 14.61 -15.32
N ILE A 50 28.64 14.97 -16.44
CA ILE A 50 29.29 15.48 -17.65
C ILE A 50 30.01 16.80 -17.33
N HIS A 51 29.37 17.73 -16.63
CA HIS A 51 30.00 18.99 -16.19
C HIS A 51 31.16 18.77 -15.21
N ASP A 52 31.01 17.90 -14.20
CA ASP A 52 32.09 17.58 -13.25
C ASP A 52 33.34 17.01 -13.96
N TYR A 53 33.10 16.17 -14.97
CA TYR A 53 34.15 15.55 -15.76
C TYR A 53 34.86 16.56 -16.67
N LEU A 54 34.11 17.35 -17.44
CA LEU A 54 34.65 18.32 -18.38
C LEU A 54 35.24 19.55 -17.67
N ILE A 55 34.42 20.26 -16.91
CA ILE A 55 34.75 21.60 -16.40
C ILE A 55 35.44 21.54 -15.03
N TYR A 56 34.96 20.71 -14.10
CA TYR A 56 35.44 20.80 -12.71
C TYR A 56 36.76 20.04 -12.45
N LYS A 57 36.89 18.78 -12.89
CA LYS A 57 38.01 17.91 -12.47
C LYS A 57 39.19 17.78 -13.42
N HIS A 58 38.97 17.83 -14.73
CA HIS A 58 40.00 17.43 -15.68
C HIS A 58 40.48 18.57 -16.59
N ASN A 59 39.58 19.44 -17.05
CA ASN A 59 39.86 20.34 -18.17
C ASN A 59 39.33 21.78 -17.92
N ARG A 60 39.45 22.31 -16.70
CA ARG A 60 38.87 23.62 -16.26
C ARG A 60 39.27 24.82 -17.14
N ASN A 61 40.42 24.73 -17.83
CA ASN A 61 40.93 25.75 -18.75
C ASN A 61 41.08 25.22 -20.20
N ASP A 62 40.56 24.03 -20.53
CA ASP A 62 40.59 23.51 -21.90
C ASP A 62 39.47 24.20 -22.70
N ALA A 63 39.86 25.04 -23.65
CA ALA A 63 38.94 25.77 -24.50
C ALA A 63 37.92 24.85 -25.18
N LYS A 64 38.29 23.61 -25.55
CA LYS A 64 37.37 22.66 -26.20
C LYS A 64 36.29 22.14 -25.24
N CYS A 65 36.61 21.98 -23.96
CA CYS A 65 35.64 21.52 -22.96
C CYS A 65 34.67 22.64 -22.55
N ILE A 66 35.16 23.88 -22.44
CA ILE A 66 34.34 25.06 -22.18
C ILE A 66 33.40 25.32 -23.35
N ASP A 67 33.93 25.33 -24.57
CA ASP A 67 33.17 25.49 -25.82
C ASP A 67 32.11 24.38 -26.00
N PHE A 68 32.45 23.12 -25.73
CA PHE A 68 31.48 22.02 -25.72
C PHE A 68 30.35 22.26 -24.71
N TRP A 69 30.65 22.69 -23.49
CA TRP A 69 29.62 22.94 -22.46
C TRP A 69 28.72 24.13 -22.80
N ASN A 70 29.29 25.20 -23.35
CA ASN A 70 28.53 26.34 -23.83
C ASN A 70 27.56 25.92 -24.94
N ASN A 71 27.99 25.03 -25.84
CA ASN A 71 27.18 24.49 -26.94
C ASN A 71 26.39 23.20 -26.60
N PHE A 72 26.30 22.84 -25.32
CA PHE A 72 25.52 21.70 -24.84
C PHE A 72 24.06 22.12 -24.57
N GLU A 73 23.12 21.50 -25.28
CA GLU A 73 21.68 21.57 -25.04
C GLU A 73 21.20 20.29 -24.35
N TYR A 74 20.30 20.42 -23.38
CA TYR A 74 19.62 19.29 -22.73
C TYR A 74 18.13 19.56 -22.58
N CYS A 75 17.33 18.60 -23.03
CA CYS A 75 15.88 18.60 -22.94
C CYS A 75 15.37 17.24 -22.41
N ASN A 76 14.26 17.26 -21.68
CA ASN A 76 13.62 16.09 -21.12
C ASN A 76 12.16 16.03 -21.57
N SER A 77 11.83 15.07 -22.44
CA SER A 77 10.49 14.89 -23.01
C SER A 77 9.72 13.75 -22.32
N SER A 78 10.04 13.47 -21.05
CA SER A 78 9.49 12.32 -20.32
C SER A 78 8.12 12.65 -19.73
N LEU A 79 7.21 11.66 -19.67
CA LEU A 79 5.85 11.81 -19.14
C LEU A 79 5.53 10.73 -18.10
N SER A 80 5.05 11.12 -16.92
CA SER A 80 4.56 10.16 -15.93
C SER A 80 3.43 9.32 -16.52
N VAL A 81 3.42 8.02 -16.22
CA VAL A 81 2.50 6.98 -16.74
C VAL A 81 2.74 6.58 -18.21
N ALA A 82 3.67 7.21 -18.94
CA ALA A 82 3.91 6.92 -20.36
C ALA A 82 4.43 5.51 -20.64
N ARG A 83 4.09 5.00 -21.84
CA ARG A 83 4.47 3.68 -22.36
C ARG A 83 5.19 3.75 -23.70
N ILE A 84 5.86 2.65 -24.04
CA ILE A 84 6.52 2.42 -25.33
C ILE A 84 5.56 2.70 -26.48
N LEU A 85 4.32 2.19 -26.39
CA LEU A 85 3.29 2.36 -27.41
C LEU A 85 2.93 3.83 -27.65
N ASP A 86 2.85 4.63 -26.58
CA ASP A 86 2.44 6.03 -26.63
C ASP A 86 3.41 6.86 -27.50
N TYR A 87 4.71 6.73 -27.22
CA TYR A 87 5.75 7.37 -28.03
C TYR A 87 5.86 6.73 -29.43
N THR A 88 5.57 5.43 -29.57
CA THR A 88 5.57 4.75 -30.88
C THR A 88 4.48 5.30 -31.80
N GLN A 89 3.27 5.50 -31.28
CA GLN A 89 2.15 6.13 -32.01
C GLN A 89 2.47 7.59 -32.36
N LEU A 90 3.09 8.33 -31.44
CA LEU A 90 3.52 9.70 -31.66
C LEU A 90 4.56 9.78 -32.81
N LEU A 91 5.55 8.89 -32.84
CA LEU A 91 6.50 8.80 -33.97
C LEU A 91 5.82 8.39 -35.28
N LYS A 92 4.77 7.57 -35.24
CA LYS A 92 3.95 7.22 -36.41
C LYS A 92 2.95 8.32 -36.82
N ASN A 93 2.82 9.41 -36.05
CA ASN A 93 1.76 10.42 -36.20
C ASN A 93 0.33 9.81 -36.16
N GLN A 94 0.15 8.73 -35.39
CA GLN A 94 -1.13 8.05 -35.23
C GLN A 94 -1.85 8.64 -34.02
N PHE A 95 -2.86 9.49 -34.26
CA PHE A 95 -3.56 10.23 -33.20
C PHE A 95 -4.04 9.31 -32.07
N ASP A 96 -3.52 9.57 -30.86
CA ASP A 96 -3.96 8.95 -29.63
C ASP A 96 -4.50 10.04 -28.66
N PRO A 97 -5.80 10.01 -28.33
CA PRO A 97 -6.37 10.93 -27.34
C PRO A 97 -5.85 10.66 -25.92
N GLU A 98 -5.42 9.43 -25.59
CA GLU A 98 -4.90 9.12 -24.25
C GLU A 98 -3.58 9.87 -23.97
N PHE A 99 -2.74 10.08 -24.99
CA PHE A 99 -1.53 10.90 -24.91
C PHE A 99 -1.79 12.36 -24.53
N ILE A 100 -2.80 12.99 -25.14
CA ILE A 100 -3.16 14.39 -24.84
C ILE A 100 -3.68 14.53 -23.40
N GLU A 101 -4.54 13.61 -22.97
CA GLU A 101 -5.01 13.57 -21.60
C GLU A 101 -3.86 13.28 -20.60
N MET A 102 -2.84 12.51 -21.01
CA MET A 102 -1.65 12.24 -20.18
C MET A 102 -0.79 13.48 -19.98
N ILE A 103 -0.67 14.36 -20.98
CA ILE A 103 -0.03 15.67 -20.82
C ILE A 103 -0.84 16.55 -19.85
N LYS A 104 -2.16 16.67 -20.06
CA LYS A 104 -3.06 17.42 -19.16
C LYS A 104 -2.97 16.93 -17.71
N LEU A 105 -2.83 15.63 -17.51
CA LEU A 105 -2.63 15.00 -16.21
C LEU A 105 -1.31 15.42 -15.55
N ASN A 106 -0.19 15.35 -16.27
CA ASN A 106 1.12 15.80 -15.77
C ASN A 106 1.09 17.30 -15.40
N ASN A 107 0.48 18.14 -16.25
CA ASN A 107 0.36 19.57 -16.04
C ASN A 107 -0.54 19.91 -14.83
N THR A 108 -1.55 19.09 -14.55
CA THR A 108 -2.42 19.24 -13.37
C THR A 108 -1.68 18.87 -12.08
N ILE A 109 -0.87 17.80 -12.09
CA ILE A 109 -0.01 17.43 -10.96
C ILE A 109 0.97 18.56 -10.63
N GLN A 110 1.63 19.13 -11.66
CA GLN A 110 2.57 20.23 -11.49
C GLN A 110 1.89 21.47 -10.86
N LYS A 111 0.72 21.86 -11.35
CA LYS A 111 -0.08 22.97 -10.77
C LYS A 111 -0.43 22.72 -9.29
N ILE A 112 -0.92 21.54 -8.94
CA ILE A 112 -1.30 21.22 -7.54
C ILE A 112 -0.08 21.14 -6.61
N SER A 113 1.09 20.74 -7.13
CA SER A 113 2.34 20.76 -6.36
C SER A 113 2.84 22.18 -6.00
N ASN A 114 2.26 23.22 -6.62
CA ASN A 114 2.55 24.64 -6.43
C ASN A 114 4.05 24.94 -6.53
N LEU A 115 4.65 24.49 -7.63
CA LEU A 115 6.04 24.75 -7.97
C LEU A 115 6.15 25.97 -8.87
N ASP A 116 6.99 26.91 -8.46
CA ASP A 116 7.48 27.98 -9.32
C ASP A 116 8.55 27.37 -10.25
N TYR A 117 8.10 26.86 -11.41
CA TYR A 117 8.90 26.00 -12.27
C TYR A 117 9.48 26.81 -13.43
N HIS A 118 10.73 27.27 -13.27
CA HIS A 118 11.41 28.09 -14.27
C HIS A 118 11.97 27.28 -15.46
N VAL A 119 11.21 26.30 -15.96
CA VAL A 119 11.57 25.46 -17.11
C VAL A 119 10.39 25.38 -18.06
N GLU A 120 10.66 25.57 -19.35
CA GLU A 120 9.66 25.40 -20.41
C GLU A 120 9.36 23.90 -20.60
N ASP A 121 8.11 23.49 -20.36
CA ASP A 121 7.69 22.11 -20.59
C ASP A 121 7.72 21.78 -22.09
N PHE A 122 8.41 20.69 -22.43
CA PHE A 122 8.49 20.18 -23.80
C PHE A 122 7.10 19.90 -24.40
N TRP A 123 6.12 19.54 -23.57
CA TRP A 123 4.76 19.21 -23.96
C TRP A 123 3.77 20.37 -23.85
N ASN A 124 4.24 21.62 -23.66
CA ASN A 124 3.37 22.79 -23.64
C ASN A 124 2.72 23.05 -25.01
N PHE A 125 1.41 23.33 -25.03
CA PHE A 125 0.62 23.54 -26.25
C PHE A 125 -0.51 24.57 -26.07
N ASN A 126 -1.05 25.06 -27.18
CA ASN A 126 -2.12 26.05 -27.22
C ASN A 126 -3.52 25.39 -27.05
N ASN A 127 -4.22 25.67 -25.95
CA ASN A 127 -5.55 25.11 -25.65
C ASN A 127 -6.69 25.59 -26.60
N LYS A 128 -6.39 26.38 -27.64
CA LYS A 128 -7.37 26.84 -28.65
C LYS A 128 -7.52 25.88 -29.84
N GLU A 129 -6.57 24.98 -30.04
CA GLU A 129 -6.57 24.01 -31.14
C GLU A 129 -7.37 22.75 -30.80
N SER A 130 -7.73 21.96 -31.81
CA SER A 130 -8.31 20.63 -31.55
C SER A 130 -7.22 19.67 -31.04
N ASN A 131 -7.61 18.71 -30.19
CA ASN A 131 -6.70 17.67 -29.68
C ASN A 131 -5.87 16.97 -30.80
N LYS A 132 -6.41 16.88 -32.03
CA LYS A 132 -5.75 16.23 -33.16
C LYS A 132 -4.67 17.11 -33.80
N GLU A 133 -4.91 18.41 -33.93
CA GLU A 133 -3.92 19.38 -34.43
C GLU A 133 -2.76 19.48 -33.43
N THR A 134 -3.08 19.66 -32.15
CA THR A 134 -2.11 19.61 -31.04
C THR A 134 -1.27 18.34 -31.06
N TYR A 135 -1.87 17.17 -31.26
CA TYR A 135 -1.13 15.90 -31.35
C TYR A 135 -0.13 15.90 -32.51
N GLN A 136 -0.52 16.44 -33.67
CA GLN A 136 0.36 16.52 -34.85
C GLN A 136 1.53 17.49 -34.61
N GLU A 137 1.28 18.65 -34.00
CA GLU A 137 2.31 19.62 -33.60
C GLU A 137 3.33 18.98 -32.66
N LEU A 138 2.86 18.32 -31.60
CA LEU A 138 3.70 17.62 -30.63
C LEU A 138 4.45 16.42 -31.25
N SER A 139 3.84 15.70 -32.19
CA SER A 139 4.51 14.63 -32.97
C SER A 139 5.70 15.20 -33.75
N ASN A 140 5.51 16.34 -34.42
CA ASN A 140 6.55 16.96 -35.23
C ASN A 140 7.68 17.48 -34.34
N ARG A 141 7.34 18.22 -33.27
CA ARG A 141 8.29 18.70 -32.24
C ARG A 141 9.13 17.56 -31.67
N PHE A 142 8.54 16.41 -31.39
CA PHE A 142 9.24 15.23 -30.89
C PHE A 142 10.17 14.57 -31.92
N LYS A 143 9.76 14.51 -33.19
CA LYS A 143 10.60 14.02 -34.29
C LYS A 143 11.80 14.93 -34.55
N ASP A 144 11.60 16.24 -34.52
CA ASP A 144 12.68 17.21 -34.71
C ASP A 144 13.69 17.14 -33.55
N ALA A 145 13.22 17.04 -32.30
CA ALA A 145 14.09 16.82 -31.14
C ALA A 145 14.95 15.53 -31.28
N ILE A 146 14.39 14.45 -31.82
CA ILE A 146 15.14 13.20 -32.11
C ILE A 146 16.12 13.39 -33.26
N LYS A 147 15.71 14.05 -34.35
CA LYS A 147 16.51 14.32 -35.55
C LYS A 147 17.77 15.13 -35.24
N GLU A 148 17.67 16.07 -34.29
CA GLU A 148 18.79 16.92 -33.86
C GLU A 148 19.64 16.31 -32.73
N ALA A 149 19.16 15.26 -32.06
CA ALA A 149 19.86 14.66 -30.92
C ALA A 149 21.20 14.01 -31.29
N ASN A 150 22.21 14.16 -30.42
CA ASN A 150 23.46 13.41 -30.51
C ASN A 150 23.47 12.24 -29.52
N LEU A 151 22.89 12.46 -28.34
CA LEU A 151 22.67 11.46 -27.30
C LEU A 151 21.18 11.38 -26.98
N ILE A 152 20.62 10.17 -26.98
CA ILE A 152 19.30 9.89 -26.41
C ILE A 152 19.46 8.86 -25.29
N THR A 153 18.89 9.14 -24.12
CA THR A 153 18.68 8.12 -23.08
C THR A 153 17.20 7.75 -23.02
N ILE A 154 16.90 6.46 -22.92
CA ILE A 154 15.53 5.96 -22.81
C ILE A 154 15.39 5.08 -21.57
N SER A 155 14.54 5.48 -20.62
CA SER A 155 13.98 4.56 -19.61
C SER A 155 12.46 4.52 -19.75
N ILE A 156 11.98 3.54 -20.50
CA ILE A 156 10.56 3.24 -20.72
C ILE A 156 10.33 1.72 -20.68
N GLY A 157 9.10 1.28 -20.41
CA GLY A 157 8.75 -0.14 -20.21
C GLY A 157 8.39 -0.51 -18.76
N GLY A 158 8.67 0.35 -17.79
CA GLY A 158 8.39 0.11 -16.37
C GLY A 158 6.90 -0.06 -16.09
N ASN A 159 6.09 0.86 -16.64
CA ASN A 159 4.64 0.83 -16.56
C ASN A 159 4.06 -0.47 -17.15
N GLU A 160 4.62 -0.99 -18.24
CA GLU A 160 4.23 -2.24 -18.87
C GLU A 160 4.49 -3.46 -17.98
N TYR A 161 5.66 -3.54 -17.35
CA TYR A 161 5.98 -4.64 -16.42
C TYR A 161 5.09 -4.64 -15.18
N GLU A 162 4.97 -3.50 -14.51
CA GLU A 162 4.21 -3.37 -13.27
C GLU A 162 2.74 -3.68 -13.47
N SER A 163 2.19 -3.19 -14.58
CA SER A 163 0.78 -3.37 -14.94
C SER A 163 0.44 -4.77 -15.44
N SER A 164 1.41 -5.50 -16.01
CA SER A 164 1.21 -6.84 -16.58
C SER A 164 1.57 -8.00 -15.64
N MET A 165 2.30 -7.74 -14.56
CA MET A 165 2.80 -8.76 -13.63
C MET A 165 1.68 -9.70 -13.12
N PRO A 166 1.83 -11.04 -13.21
CA PRO A 166 0.78 -12.01 -12.82
C PRO A 166 0.66 -12.18 -11.30
N PHE A 167 0.28 -11.12 -10.59
CA PHE A 167 0.14 -11.10 -9.13
C PHE A 167 -0.81 -12.16 -8.57
N HIS A 168 -1.80 -12.62 -9.36
CA HIS A 168 -2.69 -13.72 -8.96
C HIS A 168 -1.95 -15.05 -8.75
N LEU A 169 -1.01 -15.42 -9.65
CA LEU A 169 -0.15 -16.59 -9.47
C LEU A 169 0.82 -16.39 -8.30
N PHE A 170 1.36 -15.17 -8.12
CA PHE A 170 2.22 -14.88 -6.98
C PHE A 170 1.47 -15.03 -5.65
N ARG A 171 0.22 -14.58 -5.58
CA ARG A 171 -0.67 -14.80 -4.43
C ARG A 171 -0.93 -16.29 -4.19
N LEU A 172 -1.28 -17.05 -5.22
CA LEU A 172 -1.50 -18.50 -5.11
C LEU A 172 -0.25 -19.19 -4.53
N LEU A 173 0.93 -18.82 -5.02
CA LEU A 173 2.23 -19.32 -4.53
C LEU A 173 2.47 -19.03 -3.04
N LEU A 174 1.94 -17.92 -2.50
CA LEU A 174 2.10 -17.52 -1.09
C LEU A 174 1.15 -18.24 -0.13
N VAL A 175 -0.08 -18.53 -0.58
CA VAL A 175 -1.13 -19.18 0.23
C VAL A 175 -1.03 -20.70 0.20
N GLU A 176 -0.56 -21.27 -0.92
CA GLU A 176 -0.34 -22.70 -1.06
C GLU A 176 0.66 -23.21 0.00
N ARG A 177 0.45 -24.45 0.45
CA ARG A 177 1.26 -25.15 1.46
C ARG A 177 1.94 -26.40 0.91
N ASN A 178 1.39 -27.01 -0.13
CA ASN A 178 1.99 -28.14 -0.82
C ASN A 178 3.19 -27.67 -1.67
N LEU A 179 4.38 -28.24 -1.41
CA LEU A 179 5.62 -27.83 -2.07
C LEU A 179 5.64 -28.15 -3.58
N ILE A 180 4.95 -29.21 -4.02
CA ILE A 180 4.88 -29.61 -5.43
C ILE A 180 4.02 -28.60 -6.19
N GLN A 181 2.82 -28.31 -5.68
CA GLN A 181 1.93 -27.29 -6.26
C GLN A 181 2.57 -25.89 -6.24
N GLN A 182 3.36 -25.55 -5.21
CA GLN A 182 4.17 -24.32 -5.23
C GLN A 182 5.20 -24.29 -6.37
N ARG A 183 5.81 -25.42 -6.76
CA ARG A 183 6.72 -25.46 -7.93
C ARG A 183 5.95 -25.22 -9.23
N GLU A 184 4.84 -25.93 -9.43
CA GLU A 184 3.98 -25.76 -10.61
C GLU A 184 3.46 -24.32 -10.77
N ILE A 185 3.00 -23.69 -9.67
CA ILE A 185 2.56 -22.30 -9.68
C ILE A 185 3.72 -21.35 -10.00
N LYS A 186 4.92 -21.60 -9.45
CA LYS A 186 6.13 -20.81 -9.75
C LYS A 186 6.51 -20.94 -11.24
N GLU A 187 6.41 -22.12 -11.82
CA GLU A 187 6.72 -22.37 -13.24
C GLU A 187 5.71 -21.67 -14.16
N LYS A 188 4.40 -21.83 -13.90
CA LYS A 188 3.33 -21.09 -14.61
C LYS A 188 3.52 -19.58 -14.52
N LEU A 189 3.93 -19.07 -13.35
CA LEU A 189 4.23 -17.65 -13.13
C LEU A 189 5.39 -17.17 -14.01
N PHE A 190 6.50 -17.92 -14.07
CA PHE A 190 7.63 -17.53 -14.92
C PHE A 190 7.34 -17.68 -16.41
N ALA A 191 6.51 -18.65 -16.82
CA ALA A 191 6.06 -18.75 -18.21
C ALA A 191 5.25 -17.50 -18.63
N GLN A 192 4.31 -17.04 -17.79
CA GLN A 192 3.55 -15.81 -18.04
C GLN A 192 4.46 -14.57 -18.06
N ILE A 193 5.40 -14.43 -17.10
CA ILE A 193 6.36 -13.32 -17.09
C ILE A 193 7.21 -13.30 -18.37
N ASN A 194 7.71 -14.45 -18.82
CA ASN A 194 8.52 -14.53 -20.03
C ASN A 194 7.72 -14.13 -21.28
N SER A 195 6.46 -14.56 -21.39
CA SER A 195 5.57 -14.15 -22.49
C SER A 195 5.29 -12.65 -22.50
N ILE A 196 5.06 -12.04 -21.33
CA ILE A 196 4.94 -10.58 -21.18
C ILE A 196 6.23 -9.87 -21.63
N CYS A 197 7.39 -10.36 -21.16
CA CYS A 197 8.70 -9.78 -21.52
C CYS A 197 8.97 -9.86 -23.02
N GLN A 198 8.58 -10.95 -23.69
CA GLN A 198 8.69 -11.09 -25.15
C GLN A 198 7.85 -10.05 -25.90
N LYS A 199 6.60 -9.81 -25.49
CA LYS A 199 5.75 -8.77 -26.08
C LYS A 199 6.36 -7.37 -25.92
N ILE A 200 6.77 -7.02 -24.70
CA ILE A 200 7.43 -5.73 -24.41
C ILE A 200 8.73 -5.58 -25.22
N THR A 201 9.50 -6.67 -25.40
CA THR A 201 10.71 -6.67 -26.23
C THR A 201 10.41 -6.27 -27.67
N GLN A 202 9.36 -6.84 -28.28
CA GLN A 202 8.96 -6.54 -29.66
C GLN A 202 8.52 -5.07 -29.83
N GLU A 203 7.65 -4.58 -28.95
CA GLU A 203 7.20 -3.17 -28.95
C GLU A 203 8.38 -2.20 -28.80
N TYR A 204 9.33 -2.51 -27.91
CA TYR A 204 10.49 -1.66 -27.66
C TYR A 204 11.53 -1.71 -28.81
N ILE A 205 11.67 -2.86 -29.49
CA ILE A 205 12.47 -2.96 -30.73
C ILE A 205 11.88 -2.07 -31.83
N GLU A 206 10.55 -2.08 -32.03
CA GLU A 206 9.90 -1.22 -33.01
C GLU A 206 10.15 0.27 -32.68
N PHE A 207 9.91 0.67 -31.44
CA PHE A 207 10.12 2.04 -30.98
C PHE A 207 11.55 2.55 -31.24
N VAL A 208 12.56 1.77 -30.83
CA VAL A 208 13.97 2.16 -31.00
C VAL A 208 14.39 2.13 -32.48
N LYS A 209 13.83 1.24 -33.30
CA LYS A 209 14.03 1.27 -34.76
C LYS A 209 13.47 2.54 -35.38
N LEU A 210 12.28 3.00 -34.99
CA LEU A 210 11.72 4.28 -35.48
C LEU A 210 12.61 5.48 -35.15
N ILE A 211 13.14 5.55 -33.92
CA ILE A 211 14.11 6.58 -33.53
C ILE A 211 15.35 6.54 -34.44
N LYS A 212 15.89 5.34 -34.71
CA LYS A 212 17.06 5.18 -35.60
C LYS A 212 16.76 5.46 -37.08
N THR A 213 15.53 5.28 -37.54
CA THR A 213 15.12 5.72 -38.88
C THR A 213 15.11 7.25 -38.99
N ILE A 214 14.64 7.95 -37.94
CA ILE A 214 14.62 9.43 -37.90
C ILE A 214 16.06 9.99 -37.74
N ASN A 215 16.90 9.34 -36.94
CA ASN A 215 18.29 9.73 -36.74
C ASN A 215 19.22 8.49 -36.68
N PRO A 216 19.82 8.07 -37.80
CA PRO A 216 20.71 6.90 -37.84
C PRO A 216 22.00 7.06 -37.02
N ASN A 217 22.41 8.30 -36.73
CA ASN A 217 23.70 8.63 -36.13
C ASN A 217 23.64 8.85 -34.61
N VAL A 218 22.46 8.75 -34.01
CA VAL A 218 22.28 9.04 -32.58
C VAL A 218 22.87 7.94 -31.69
N THR A 219 23.61 8.35 -30.65
CA THR A 219 24.01 7.43 -29.59
C THR A 219 22.82 7.19 -28.67
N LEU A 220 22.28 5.97 -28.70
CA LEU A 220 21.17 5.54 -27.85
C LEU A 220 21.67 4.76 -26.64
N ILE A 221 21.23 5.13 -25.44
CA ILE A 221 21.43 4.38 -24.21
C ILE A 221 20.07 3.96 -23.63
N LEU A 222 19.78 2.66 -23.67
CA LEU A 222 18.58 2.08 -23.06
C LEU A 222 18.84 1.75 -21.58
N ILE A 223 17.90 2.08 -20.71
CA ILE A 223 18.13 2.10 -19.26
C ILE A 223 17.15 1.15 -18.57
N THR A 224 17.69 0.24 -17.76
CA THR A 224 16.90 -0.72 -16.99
C THR A 224 16.24 -0.07 -15.77
N TYR A 225 15.21 -0.70 -15.23
CA TYR A 225 14.55 -0.22 -14.01
C TYR A 225 15.15 -0.76 -12.72
N ASN A 226 14.96 0.01 -11.66
CA ASN A 226 15.00 -0.51 -10.29
C ASN A 226 13.62 -1.09 -9.95
N PRO A 227 13.52 -2.17 -9.15
CA PRO A 227 12.23 -2.67 -8.70
C PRO A 227 11.46 -1.60 -7.89
N PRO A 228 10.15 -1.41 -8.12
CA PRO A 228 9.30 -0.56 -7.26
C PRO A 228 9.30 -1.09 -5.82
N PHE A 229 8.88 -0.28 -4.84
CA PHE A 229 8.71 -0.69 -3.42
C PHE A 229 9.89 -1.46 -2.81
N LEU A 230 11.14 -1.19 -3.24
CA LEU A 230 12.31 -2.01 -2.94
C LEU A 230 12.47 -2.41 -1.45
N PRO A 231 12.27 -1.51 -0.45
CA PRO A 231 12.35 -1.89 0.96
C PRO A 231 11.37 -3.01 1.35
N PHE A 232 10.14 -2.97 0.83
CA PHE A 232 9.15 -4.02 1.08
C PHE A 232 9.55 -5.34 0.41
N PHE A 233 9.96 -5.32 -0.86
CA PHE A 233 10.43 -6.52 -1.56
C PHE A 233 11.58 -7.22 -0.83
N LEU A 234 12.57 -6.46 -0.35
CA LEU A 234 13.69 -7.01 0.44
C LEU A 234 13.22 -7.62 1.78
N SER A 235 12.24 -7.01 2.44
CA SER A 235 11.66 -7.55 3.67
C SER A 235 10.89 -8.86 3.42
N TYR A 236 10.12 -8.92 2.33
CA TYR A 236 9.34 -10.08 1.92
C TYR A 236 10.26 -11.22 1.49
N GLU A 237 11.25 -10.94 0.63
CA GLU A 237 12.27 -11.88 0.20
C GLU A 237 12.93 -12.59 1.39
N LYS A 238 13.35 -11.84 2.41
CA LYS A 238 13.97 -12.39 3.64
C LYS A 238 13.04 -13.32 4.43
N ILE A 239 11.73 -13.04 4.45
CA ILE A 239 10.73 -13.87 5.14
C ILE A 239 10.42 -15.13 4.32
N LEU A 240 10.18 -14.98 3.03
CA LEU A 240 9.81 -16.07 2.13
C LEU A 240 10.95 -17.07 1.93
N LYS A 241 12.19 -16.60 1.77
CA LYS A 241 13.38 -17.47 1.72
C LYS A 241 13.55 -18.30 2.99
N LYS A 242 13.20 -17.75 4.16
CA LYS A 242 13.23 -18.51 5.42
C LYS A 242 12.07 -19.50 5.56
N ARG A 243 10.91 -19.20 4.98
CA ARG A 243 9.72 -20.07 5.03
C ARG A 243 9.83 -21.26 4.07
N THR A 244 10.20 -21.02 2.82
CA THR A 244 10.34 -22.07 1.80
C THR A 244 11.54 -21.77 0.88
N PRO A 245 12.79 -22.12 1.30
CA PRO A 245 13.99 -21.80 0.53
C PRO A 245 13.97 -22.32 -0.91
N ALA A 246 13.47 -23.53 -1.14
CA ALA A 246 13.41 -24.18 -2.44
C ALA A 246 12.52 -23.44 -3.47
N ILE A 247 11.55 -22.66 -3.02
CA ILE A 247 10.66 -21.86 -3.88
C ILE A 247 11.19 -20.45 -4.05
N PHE A 248 11.59 -19.80 -2.95
CA PHE A 248 11.86 -18.36 -2.94
C PHE A 248 13.35 -17.97 -2.97
N GLY A 249 14.28 -18.93 -2.91
CA GLY A 249 15.74 -18.69 -2.86
C GLY A 249 16.30 -17.84 -4.01
N ASP A 250 15.75 -18.01 -5.20
CA ASP A 250 16.12 -17.35 -6.46
C ASP A 250 15.02 -16.44 -7.03
N PHE A 251 13.79 -16.51 -6.49
CA PHE A 251 12.57 -15.99 -7.10
C PHE A 251 12.67 -14.52 -7.57
N PHE A 252 12.97 -13.59 -6.66
CA PHE A 252 13.10 -12.17 -7.02
C PHE A 252 14.30 -11.89 -7.92
N LYS A 253 15.41 -12.63 -7.75
CA LYS A 253 16.57 -12.54 -8.64
C LYS A 253 16.20 -12.91 -10.09
N ARG A 254 15.37 -13.93 -10.29
CA ARG A 254 14.87 -14.34 -11.62
C ARG A 254 13.96 -13.28 -12.24
N ILE A 255 13.01 -12.72 -11.49
CA ILE A 255 12.15 -11.62 -11.99
C ILE A 255 13.01 -10.44 -12.47
N ILE A 256 13.99 -10.04 -11.65
CA ILE A 256 14.93 -8.97 -12.01
C ILE A 256 15.71 -9.33 -13.27
N VAL A 257 16.14 -10.59 -13.46
CA VAL A 257 16.82 -11.01 -14.69
C VAL A 257 15.90 -10.86 -15.90
N CYS A 258 14.69 -11.44 -15.89
CA CYS A 258 13.72 -11.33 -16.98
C CYS A 258 13.51 -9.88 -17.47
N PHE A 259 13.33 -8.93 -16.54
CA PHE A 259 13.12 -7.51 -16.90
C PHE A 259 14.38 -6.78 -17.38
N ASN A 260 15.58 -7.19 -16.96
CA ASN A 260 16.84 -6.65 -17.50
C ASN A 260 17.13 -7.21 -18.90
N ASP A 261 16.82 -8.49 -19.12
CA ASP A 261 17.11 -9.21 -20.36
C ASP A 261 16.37 -8.60 -21.57
N VAL A 262 15.17 -8.05 -21.37
CA VAL A 262 14.46 -7.26 -22.41
C VAL A 262 15.29 -6.09 -22.89
N VAL A 263 15.71 -5.19 -21.99
CA VAL A 263 16.48 -3.99 -22.37
C VAL A 263 17.82 -4.37 -23.01
N GLN A 264 18.46 -5.43 -22.53
CA GLN A 264 19.68 -5.97 -23.12
C GLN A 264 19.44 -6.55 -24.53
N THR A 265 18.29 -7.21 -24.76
CA THR A 265 17.92 -7.79 -26.07
C THR A 265 17.60 -6.70 -27.07
N VAL A 266 16.74 -5.73 -26.70
CA VAL A 266 16.42 -4.55 -27.53
C VAL A 266 17.70 -3.80 -27.91
N ALA A 267 18.61 -3.60 -26.96
CA ALA A 267 19.89 -2.93 -27.21
C ALA A 267 20.76 -3.71 -28.22
N LYS A 268 20.86 -5.04 -28.07
CA LYS A 268 21.60 -5.90 -29.00
C LYS A 268 21.00 -5.85 -30.41
N GLU A 269 19.69 -6.03 -30.55
CA GLU A 269 19.01 -6.09 -31.85
C GLU A 269 18.95 -4.75 -32.59
N THR A 270 19.03 -3.63 -31.86
CA THR A 270 19.01 -2.28 -32.45
C THR A 270 20.40 -1.66 -32.55
N ASN A 271 21.47 -2.36 -32.15
CA ASN A 271 22.83 -1.81 -32.02
C ASN A 271 22.85 -0.52 -31.17
N SER A 272 22.25 -0.57 -29.98
CA SER A 272 22.20 0.52 -29.01
C SER A 272 23.00 0.14 -27.76
N LEU A 273 23.44 1.14 -26.99
CA LEU A 273 24.04 0.90 -25.67
C LEU A 273 22.94 0.60 -24.65
N TRP A 274 23.31 -0.04 -23.54
CA TRP A 274 22.38 -0.20 -22.41
C TRP A 274 23.08 -0.08 -21.06
N THR A 275 22.30 0.26 -20.03
CA THR A 275 22.80 0.46 -18.66
C THR A 275 21.99 -0.33 -17.64
N ARG A 276 22.68 -1.21 -16.91
CA ARG A 276 22.13 -1.91 -15.74
C ARG A 276 22.14 -1.04 -14.48
N THR A 277 21.06 -0.34 -14.22
CA THR A 277 20.84 0.53 -13.05
C THR A 277 20.77 -0.24 -11.73
N PHE A 278 20.04 -1.35 -11.69
CA PHE A 278 19.83 -2.11 -10.46
C PHE A 278 20.93 -3.14 -10.16
N SER A 279 21.36 -3.17 -8.90
CA SER A 279 22.26 -4.18 -8.34
C SER A 279 21.76 -4.55 -6.95
N LEU A 280 21.20 -5.75 -6.79
CA LEU A 280 20.60 -6.19 -5.52
C LEU A 280 21.58 -6.05 -4.34
N LYS A 281 22.86 -6.41 -4.52
CA LYS A 281 23.90 -6.31 -3.49
C LYS A 281 24.22 -4.85 -3.09
N THR A 282 24.14 -3.91 -4.03
CA THR A 282 24.41 -2.48 -3.79
C THR A 282 23.19 -1.82 -3.17
N TRP A 283 22.05 -1.94 -3.83
CA TRP A 283 20.81 -1.28 -3.46
C TRP A 283 20.26 -1.79 -2.12
N ALA A 284 20.30 -3.11 -1.85
CA ALA A 284 19.84 -3.64 -0.55
C ALA A 284 20.68 -3.19 0.65
N LYS A 285 21.94 -2.78 0.44
CA LYS A 285 22.81 -2.25 1.51
C LYS A 285 22.58 -0.77 1.82
N ALA A 286 21.89 -0.05 0.94
CA ALA A 286 21.65 1.39 1.03
C ALA A 286 20.19 1.75 0.71
N ALA A 287 19.26 0.81 0.86
CA ALA A 287 17.85 0.99 0.52
C ALA A 287 17.18 2.10 1.35
N ASP A 288 17.69 2.31 2.58
CA ASP A 288 17.35 3.41 3.50
C ASP A 288 17.80 4.81 3.02
N LYS A 289 18.58 4.89 1.93
CA LYS A 289 19.21 6.13 1.41
C LYS A 289 19.00 6.34 -0.08
N LEU A 290 18.72 5.28 -0.83
CA LEU A 290 18.46 5.30 -2.26
C LEU A 290 16.95 5.28 -2.60
N TRP A 291 16.10 5.05 -1.61
CA TRP A 291 14.63 5.06 -1.68
C TRP A 291 14.07 5.96 -0.58
N GLU A 292 13.11 6.84 -0.88
CA GLU A 292 12.74 7.93 0.04
C GLU A 292 11.94 7.44 1.25
N ASN A 293 11.08 6.46 1.01
CA ASN A 293 9.90 6.21 1.80
C ASN A 293 9.39 4.80 1.60
N THR A 294 8.43 4.41 2.44
CA THR A 294 7.83 3.07 2.39
C THR A 294 6.85 2.91 1.23
N ILE A 295 6.10 3.96 0.91
CA ILE A 295 4.91 3.89 0.03
C ILE A 295 5.14 4.33 -1.42
N ASP A 296 6.34 4.77 -1.79
CA ASP A 296 6.64 5.21 -3.17
C ASP A 296 7.53 4.23 -3.94
N VAL A 297 7.48 4.36 -5.27
CA VAL A 297 8.23 3.57 -6.25
C VAL A 297 9.40 4.33 -6.87
N HIS A 298 9.62 5.58 -6.50
CA HIS A 298 10.68 6.40 -7.06
C HIS A 298 11.96 6.38 -6.19
N PRO A 299 13.15 6.46 -6.81
CA PRO A 299 14.41 6.65 -6.09
C PRO A 299 14.50 8.01 -5.37
N THR A 300 15.36 8.10 -4.35
CA THR A 300 15.81 9.41 -3.81
C THR A 300 16.66 10.16 -4.84
N GLU A 301 16.99 11.41 -4.54
CA GLU A 301 18.06 12.16 -5.20
C GLU A 301 19.36 11.33 -5.27
N LEU A 302 19.72 10.63 -4.20
CA LEU A 302 20.90 9.74 -4.17
C LEU A 302 20.73 8.48 -5.03
N GLY A 303 19.49 8.00 -5.19
CA GLY A 303 19.11 6.93 -6.09
C GLY A 303 19.22 7.33 -7.55
N TYR A 304 18.65 8.49 -7.92
CA TYR A 304 18.81 9.10 -9.24
C TYR A 304 20.28 9.41 -9.56
N GLN A 305 21.07 9.88 -8.58
CA GLN A 305 22.52 10.03 -8.73
C GLN A 305 23.27 8.72 -8.99
N GLU A 306 22.81 7.58 -8.45
CA GLU A 306 23.41 6.26 -8.73
C GLU A 306 23.01 5.72 -10.10
N ILE A 307 21.77 5.98 -10.54
CA ILE A 307 21.33 5.70 -11.92
C ILE A 307 22.20 6.51 -12.89
N ALA A 308 22.29 7.83 -12.69
CA ALA A 308 23.07 8.74 -13.50
C ALA A 308 24.56 8.36 -13.56
N ARG A 309 25.18 8.03 -12.41
CA ARG A 309 26.58 7.56 -12.36
C ARG A 309 26.81 6.34 -13.24
N LYS A 310 25.86 5.42 -13.28
CA LYS A 310 25.95 4.21 -14.09
C LYS A 310 25.77 4.50 -15.58
N VAL A 311 24.83 5.36 -15.96
CA VAL A 311 24.65 5.82 -17.34
C VAL A 311 25.91 6.55 -17.83
N PHE A 312 26.47 7.40 -16.99
CA PHE A 312 27.72 8.10 -17.27
C PHE A 312 28.91 7.14 -17.45
N LEU A 313 29.01 6.07 -16.65
CA LEU A 313 30.02 5.04 -16.86
C LEU A 313 29.81 4.27 -18.18
N THR A 314 28.57 4.00 -18.60
CA THR A 314 28.28 3.43 -19.92
C THR A 314 28.78 4.35 -21.04
N LEU A 315 28.48 5.64 -20.95
CA LEU A 315 28.90 6.68 -21.90
C LEU A 315 30.44 6.82 -21.99
N LEU A 316 31.14 6.82 -20.85
CA LEU A 316 32.61 6.84 -20.83
C LEU A 316 33.23 5.56 -21.43
N ASN A 317 32.61 4.41 -21.21
CA ASN A 317 33.13 3.12 -21.67
C ASN A 317 32.86 2.87 -23.16
N SER A 318 31.76 3.39 -23.72
CA SER A 318 31.43 3.23 -25.15
C SER A 318 32.35 4.03 -26.07
N LYS A 319 32.98 5.09 -25.55
CA LYS A 319 33.78 6.07 -26.33
C LYS A 319 33.01 6.70 -27.49
N SER A 320 31.68 6.77 -27.40
CA SER A 320 30.81 7.29 -28.48
C SER A 320 31.08 8.74 -28.85
N PHE A 321 31.74 9.51 -27.98
CA PHE A 321 32.14 10.89 -28.25
C PHE A 321 33.59 11.13 -27.78
N GLU A 322 34.41 11.69 -28.67
CA GLU A 322 35.85 11.89 -28.43
C GLU A 322 36.13 12.75 -27.18
N ILE A 323 35.28 13.76 -26.92
CA ILE A 323 35.37 14.66 -25.76
C ILE A 323 35.28 13.92 -24.40
N PHE A 324 34.74 12.71 -24.38
CA PHE A 324 34.63 11.85 -23.19
C PHE A 324 35.76 10.82 -23.08
N THR A 325 36.73 10.81 -24.00
CA THR A 325 37.85 9.86 -23.98
C THR A 325 38.76 10.11 -22.78
N PRO A 326 39.06 9.10 -21.93
CA PRO A 326 39.79 9.32 -20.69
C PRO A 326 41.30 9.53 -20.91
N LYS A 327 41.80 10.76 -20.75
CA LYS A 327 43.24 11.06 -20.71
C LYS A 327 43.95 10.43 -19.49
N LYS A 328 43.27 10.35 -18.33
CA LYS A 328 43.64 9.50 -17.17
C LYS A 328 42.36 9.03 -16.45
N SER A 329 42.19 7.73 -16.23
CA SER A 329 40.93 7.19 -15.70
C SER A 329 40.69 7.53 -14.23
N ASN A 330 39.60 8.22 -13.91
CA ASN A 330 39.24 8.59 -12.54
C ASN A 330 38.70 7.37 -11.72
N PRO A 331 39.40 6.90 -10.67
CA PRO A 331 38.94 5.74 -9.90
C PRO A 331 37.67 6.00 -9.06
N LYS A 332 37.37 7.27 -8.76
CA LYS A 332 36.35 7.67 -7.78
C LYS A 332 34.91 7.59 -8.32
N VAL A 333 34.72 7.65 -9.64
CA VAL A 333 33.41 7.51 -10.30
C VAL A 333 33.05 6.04 -10.54
N ARG A 334 34.05 5.16 -10.71
CA ARG A 334 33.85 3.72 -11.00
C ARG A 334 33.17 2.95 -9.86
N LYS A 335 33.48 3.25 -8.60
CA LYS A 335 32.91 2.59 -7.42
C LYS A 335 31.72 3.38 -6.85
N PHE A 336 30.64 2.70 -6.49
CA PHE A 336 29.52 3.28 -5.74
C PHE A 336 30.00 3.88 -4.42
N ASN A 337 29.78 5.18 -4.22
CA ASN A 337 30.05 5.85 -2.95
C ASN A 337 29.15 7.09 -2.80
N LEU A 338 28.17 7.02 -1.90
CA LEU A 338 27.26 8.12 -1.59
C LEU A 338 27.97 9.43 -1.19
N LYS A 339 29.16 9.37 -0.57
CA LYS A 339 29.94 10.58 -0.24
C LYS A 339 30.48 11.24 -1.51
N ASN A 340 30.90 10.46 -2.51
CA ASN A 340 31.40 10.99 -3.79
C ASN A 340 30.27 11.65 -4.59
N ASN A 341 29.10 11.00 -4.68
CA ASN A 341 27.95 11.55 -5.40
C ASN A 341 27.51 12.90 -4.78
N LYS A 342 27.37 12.97 -3.45
CA LYS A 342 27.09 14.23 -2.74
C LYS A 342 28.15 15.31 -2.93
N LEU A 343 29.43 14.92 -2.98
CA LEU A 343 30.53 15.86 -3.18
C LEU A 343 30.49 16.48 -4.59
N ILE A 344 30.13 15.71 -5.62
CA ILE A 344 29.98 16.23 -6.99
C ILE A 344 28.89 17.30 -7.03
N SER A 345 27.70 17.04 -6.47
CA SER A 345 26.65 18.06 -6.42
C SER A 345 27.02 19.28 -5.58
N LYS A 346 27.79 19.13 -4.49
CA LYS A 346 28.30 20.27 -3.72
C LYS A 346 29.29 21.10 -4.54
N ASN A 347 30.18 20.45 -5.28
CA ASN A 347 31.23 21.11 -6.05
C ASN A 347 30.69 21.92 -7.23
N ASN A 348 29.61 21.44 -7.86
CA ASN A 348 28.98 22.12 -8.99
C ASN A 348 27.87 23.12 -8.58
N ALA A 349 27.50 23.21 -7.30
CA ALA A 349 26.34 23.98 -6.84
C ALA A 349 26.39 25.49 -7.18
N SER A 350 27.58 26.06 -7.41
CA SER A 350 27.77 27.46 -7.81
C SER A 350 27.69 27.69 -9.33
N TYR A 351 27.57 26.64 -10.14
CA TYR A 351 27.57 26.70 -11.60
C TYR A 351 26.16 26.49 -12.20
N PHE A 352 25.18 26.12 -11.37
CA PHE A 352 23.83 25.74 -11.78
C PHE A 352 22.78 26.49 -10.98
N GLU A 353 21.66 26.81 -11.60
CA GLU A 353 20.45 27.23 -10.91
C GLU A 353 19.61 25.98 -10.62
N ASN A 354 19.01 25.84 -9.44
CA ASN A 354 18.13 24.70 -9.16
C ASN A 354 16.70 25.09 -9.52
N VAL A 355 15.99 24.25 -10.30
CA VAL A 355 14.60 24.51 -10.74
C VAL A 355 13.63 24.63 -9.57
N LEU A 356 13.97 24.04 -8.43
CA LEU A 356 13.23 24.15 -7.17
C LEU A 356 14.14 23.84 -5.98
N LYS A 357 13.74 24.31 -4.79
CA LYS A 357 14.36 23.90 -3.52
C LYS A 357 13.67 22.64 -3.01
N MET A 358 14.38 21.52 -3.00
CA MET A 358 13.85 20.24 -2.52
C MET A 358 13.45 20.34 -1.03
N PRO A 359 12.17 20.10 -0.67
CA PRO A 359 11.73 20.17 0.72
C PRO A 359 12.26 18.98 1.53
N MET A 360 12.54 19.21 2.81
CA MET A 360 13.11 18.19 3.70
C MET A 360 12.00 17.52 4.51
N ASN A 361 12.08 16.19 4.62
CA ASN A 361 11.22 15.34 5.47
C ASN A 361 9.71 15.29 5.12
N THR A 362 9.25 15.92 4.04
CA THR A 362 7.85 15.88 3.56
C THR A 362 7.55 14.67 2.67
N ASN A 363 6.29 14.28 2.56
CA ASN A 363 5.80 13.36 1.52
C ASN A 363 4.45 13.87 0.95
N ARG A 364 4.47 14.30 -0.31
CA ARG A 364 3.35 14.91 -1.05
C ARG A 364 2.72 13.95 -2.08
N ILE A 365 2.96 12.64 -1.97
CA ILE A 365 2.38 11.60 -2.86
C ILE A 365 0.85 11.71 -3.02
N VAL A 366 0.14 12.25 -2.01
CA VAL A 366 -1.31 12.45 -2.07
C VAL A 366 -1.76 13.38 -3.21
N TYR A 367 -0.95 14.36 -3.62
CA TYR A 367 -1.33 15.27 -4.72
C TYR A 367 -1.53 14.52 -6.04
N ILE A 368 -0.70 13.50 -6.26
CA ILE A 368 -0.78 12.59 -7.41
C ILE A 368 -2.02 11.71 -7.30
N PHE A 369 -2.29 11.16 -6.11
CA PHE A 369 -3.47 10.33 -5.87
C PHE A 369 -4.78 11.11 -6.04
N ARG A 370 -4.81 12.42 -5.76
CA ARG A 370 -5.94 13.30 -6.07
C ARG A 370 -6.17 13.36 -7.58
N VAL A 371 -5.17 13.80 -8.34
CA VAL A 371 -5.28 13.92 -9.81
C VAL A 371 -5.64 12.58 -10.46
N TRP A 372 -4.98 11.48 -10.09
CA TRP A 372 -5.28 10.17 -10.68
C TRP A 372 -6.69 9.64 -10.38
N LEU A 373 -7.37 10.12 -9.34
CA LEU A 373 -8.77 9.74 -9.06
C LEU A 373 -9.80 10.68 -9.73
N GLU A 374 -9.41 11.91 -10.07
CA GLU A 374 -10.28 12.89 -10.75
C GLU A 374 -10.33 12.66 -12.28
N GLN A 375 -9.48 11.77 -12.79
CA GLN A 375 -9.29 11.52 -14.22
C GLN A 375 -10.20 10.41 -14.76
N ASN A 376 -10.59 10.53 -16.04
CA ASN A 376 -11.47 9.57 -16.70
C ASN A 376 -10.89 8.15 -16.74
N LYS A 377 -11.78 7.15 -16.85
CA LYS A 377 -11.51 5.69 -16.66
C LYS A 377 -10.40 5.08 -17.55
N GLN A 378 -9.81 5.83 -18.48
CA GLN A 378 -8.76 5.41 -19.42
C GLN A 378 -7.32 5.72 -18.96
N LEU A 379 -7.10 6.79 -18.18
CA LEU A 379 -5.78 7.14 -17.62
C LEU A 379 -5.57 6.65 -16.19
N GLN A 380 -6.19 5.52 -15.85
CA GLN A 380 -6.00 4.93 -14.54
C GLN A 380 -4.53 4.51 -14.36
N ASN A 381 -3.96 4.94 -13.23
CA ASN A 381 -2.67 4.46 -12.76
C ASN A 381 -2.62 2.92 -12.86
N PRO A 382 -1.50 2.31 -13.30
CA PRO A 382 -1.35 0.86 -13.48
C PRO A 382 -1.58 0.07 -12.20
N TYR A 383 -1.68 0.74 -11.05
CA TYR A 383 -2.38 0.26 -9.91
C TYR A 383 -3.91 0.22 -10.18
N PHE A 384 -4.71 1.29 -10.01
CA PHE A 384 -6.20 1.24 -9.87
C PHE A 384 -6.99 0.16 -10.68
N ALA A 385 -6.68 -0.12 -11.95
CA ALA A 385 -7.47 -1.02 -12.80
C ALA A 385 -7.53 -2.54 -12.43
N LEU A 386 -6.65 -3.12 -11.60
CA LEU A 386 -6.94 -4.42 -10.90
C LEU A 386 -7.07 -4.45 -9.39
N ALA A 387 -7.53 -3.32 -8.87
CA ALA A 387 -8.73 -3.44 -8.03
C ALA A 387 -9.84 -4.15 -8.81
N LYS A 388 -10.24 -3.61 -9.97
CA LYS A 388 -11.38 -4.09 -10.76
C LYS A 388 -11.26 -5.54 -11.26
N LYS A 389 -10.16 -5.94 -11.92
CA LYS A 389 -9.99 -7.33 -12.42
C LYS A 389 -9.81 -8.38 -11.30
N THR A 390 -9.13 -8.05 -10.19
CA THR A 390 -9.00 -8.99 -9.05
C THR A 390 -10.32 -9.12 -8.31
N PHE A 391 -11.09 -8.03 -8.23
CA PHE A 391 -12.46 -8.03 -7.70
C PHE A 391 -13.38 -8.97 -8.50
N VAL A 392 -13.43 -8.86 -9.83
CA VAL A 392 -14.20 -9.78 -10.69
C VAL A 392 -13.76 -11.25 -10.54
N LYS A 393 -12.46 -11.52 -10.39
CA LYS A 393 -11.94 -12.89 -10.12
C LYS A 393 -12.24 -13.46 -8.73
N ILE A 394 -12.72 -12.63 -7.79
CA ILE A 394 -13.16 -13.09 -6.48
C ILE A 394 -14.66 -13.48 -6.52
N THR A 395 -15.41 -12.94 -7.48
CA THR A 395 -16.82 -13.27 -7.71
C THR A 395 -17.03 -14.38 -8.73
N ASP A 396 -16.20 -14.46 -9.78
CA ASP A 396 -16.25 -15.52 -10.80
C ASP A 396 -14.98 -16.38 -10.82
N SER A 397 -15.17 -17.71 -10.87
CA SER A 397 -14.10 -18.71 -10.76
C SER A 397 -13.22 -18.85 -12.00
N GLN A 398 -13.51 -18.13 -13.10
CA GLN A 398 -12.72 -18.17 -14.34
C GLN A 398 -12.59 -16.80 -14.99
N SER A 399 -11.36 -16.45 -15.38
CA SER A 399 -11.05 -15.60 -16.54
C SER A 399 -9.53 -15.48 -16.72
N GLU A 400 -8.92 -16.29 -17.58
CA GLU A 400 -7.55 -16.01 -18.05
C GLU A 400 -7.58 -14.87 -19.09
N THR A 401 -7.71 -13.65 -18.61
CA THR A 401 -7.69 -12.45 -19.45
C THR A 401 -6.26 -11.93 -19.60
N GLN A 402 -5.69 -12.12 -20.79
CA GLN A 402 -4.51 -11.36 -21.24
C GLN A 402 -4.77 -9.86 -21.14
N ILE A 403 -3.73 -9.07 -20.89
CA ILE A 403 -3.84 -7.61 -20.78
C ILE A 403 -3.56 -7.00 -22.15
N THR A 404 -4.60 -6.48 -22.79
CA THR A 404 -4.56 -5.94 -24.16
C THR A 404 -4.74 -4.42 -24.24
N SER A 405 -5.23 -3.75 -23.19
CA SER A 405 -5.44 -2.28 -23.17
C SER A 405 -5.42 -1.67 -21.76
N ARG A 406 -5.43 -0.33 -21.64
CA ARG A 406 -5.33 0.43 -20.36
C ARG A 406 -6.32 0.04 -19.28
N VAL A 407 -7.49 -0.44 -19.69
CA VAL A 407 -8.64 -0.74 -18.82
C VAL A 407 -8.42 -2.00 -17.94
N ASN A 408 -7.21 -2.60 -17.89
CA ASN A 408 -6.96 -3.97 -17.42
C ASN A 408 -5.85 -4.21 -16.32
N TYR A 409 -5.32 -3.18 -15.61
CA TYR A 409 -4.06 -3.22 -14.78
C TYR A 409 -4.09 -3.71 -13.29
N SER A 410 -3.54 -3.09 -12.21
CA SER A 410 -3.18 -3.80 -10.91
C SER A 410 -3.05 -3.10 -9.49
N SER A 411 -4.15 -2.90 -8.74
CA SER A 411 -4.37 -2.27 -7.41
C SER A 411 -3.60 -2.63 -6.11
N LEU A 412 -2.93 -1.68 -5.42
CA LEU A 412 -2.83 -1.74 -3.94
C LEU A 412 -4.20 -1.54 -3.25
N SER A 413 -5.06 -0.68 -3.80
CA SER A 413 -6.47 -0.56 -3.38
C SER A 413 -7.22 -1.88 -3.57
N ALA A 414 -6.88 -2.72 -4.57
CA ALA A 414 -7.38 -4.10 -4.66
C ALA A 414 -7.11 -4.89 -3.40
N VAL A 415 -5.86 -4.83 -2.93
CA VAL A 415 -5.39 -5.57 -1.76
C VAL A 415 -6.01 -4.99 -0.48
N ILE A 416 -6.19 -3.68 -0.39
CA ILE A 416 -6.87 -3.04 0.74
C ILE A 416 -8.35 -3.42 0.76
N ILE A 417 -9.06 -3.29 -0.37
CA ILE A 417 -10.47 -3.69 -0.52
C ILE A 417 -10.60 -5.20 -0.27
N GLU A 418 -9.77 -6.06 -0.85
CA GLU A 418 -9.78 -7.50 -0.58
C GLU A 418 -9.57 -7.81 0.91
N ASN A 419 -8.68 -7.10 1.61
CA ASN A 419 -8.49 -7.29 3.04
C ASN A 419 -9.68 -6.77 3.88
N ILE A 420 -10.35 -5.69 3.46
CA ILE A 420 -11.60 -5.20 4.05
C ILE A 420 -12.72 -6.23 3.81
N LEU A 421 -12.97 -6.60 2.56
CA LEU A 421 -13.92 -7.62 2.12
C LEU A 421 -13.57 -9.03 2.64
N SER A 422 -12.34 -9.26 3.14
CA SER A 422 -11.97 -10.53 3.80
C SER A 422 -12.83 -10.82 5.03
N ILE A 423 -13.51 -9.81 5.59
CA ILE A 423 -14.46 -9.99 6.68
C ILE A 423 -15.79 -10.60 6.19
N ILE A 424 -16.19 -10.36 4.94
CA ILE A 424 -17.41 -10.91 4.31
C ILE A 424 -17.34 -12.44 4.21
N ARG A 425 -16.14 -13.00 4.04
CA ARG A 425 -15.90 -14.46 4.07
C ARG A 425 -16.24 -15.14 5.41
N TYR A 426 -16.60 -14.38 6.45
CA TYR A 426 -17.04 -14.87 7.75
C TYR A 426 -18.54 -14.65 7.99
N LEU A 427 -19.22 -13.92 7.11
CA LEU A 427 -20.67 -13.82 7.06
C LEU A 427 -21.22 -15.05 6.31
N PRO A 428 -22.37 -15.61 6.71
CA PRO A 428 -23.08 -16.60 5.90
C PRO A 428 -23.34 -16.02 4.50
N THR A 429 -23.21 -16.82 3.44
CA THR A 429 -23.40 -16.35 2.05
C THR A 429 -24.84 -15.93 1.74
N ASP A 430 -25.78 -16.42 2.55
CA ASP A 430 -27.22 -16.16 2.50
C ASP A 430 -27.68 -15.07 3.49
N SER A 431 -26.74 -14.36 4.13
CA SER A 431 -27.02 -13.28 5.08
C SER A 431 -27.28 -11.94 4.37
N GLU A 432 -28.16 -11.11 4.94
CA GLU A 432 -28.45 -9.78 4.39
C GLU A 432 -27.24 -8.86 4.49
N LEU A 433 -26.43 -8.95 5.55
CA LEU A 433 -25.19 -8.19 5.67
C LEU A 433 -24.18 -8.59 4.57
N HIS A 434 -24.10 -9.88 4.23
CA HIS A 434 -23.28 -10.37 3.11
C HIS A 434 -23.74 -9.76 1.78
N LYS A 435 -25.05 -9.79 1.49
CA LYS A 435 -25.64 -9.16 0.29
C LYS A 435 -25.43 -7.65 0.24
N ALA A 436 -25.60 -6.95 1.37
CA ALA A 436 -25.43 -5.51 1.47
C ALA A 436 -23.99 -5.08 1.19
N PHE A 437 -22.99 -5.81 1.70
CA PHE A 437 -21.59 -5.58 1.36
C PHE A 437 -21.26 -5.91 -0.10
N LEU A 438 -21.83 -6.98 -0.67
CA LEU A 438 -21.67 -7.29 -2.09
C LEU A 438 -22.23 -6.17 -2.98
N ASN A 439 -23.42 -5.65 -2.66
CA ASN A 439 -24.05 -4.58 -3.43
C ASN A 439 -23.24 -3.26 -3.36
N PHE A 440 -22.78 -2.88 -2.16
CA PHE A 440 -21.85 -1.76 -1.99
C PHE A 440 -20.62 -1.87 -2.90
N SER A 441 -20.05 -3.08 -3.01
CA SER A 441 -18.83 -3.30 -3.80
C SER A 441 -19.03 -3.25 -5.32
N LYS A 442 -20.28 -3.29 -5.81
CA LYS A 442 -20.61 -3.19 -7.25
C LYS A 442 -20.76 -1.73 -7.73
N GLU A 443 -20.87 -0.76 -6.82
CA GLU A 443 -20.90 0.67 -7.18
C GLU A 443 -19.47 1.21 -7.39
N ASP A 444 -18.86 0.89 -8.55
CA ASP A 444 -17.49 1.33 -8.95
C ASP A 444 -17.22 2.82 -8.62
N ASP A 445 -18.16 3.70 -8.99
CA ASP A 445 -18.01 5.15 -8.84
C ASP A 445 -18.12 5.60 -7.37
N TYR A 446 -18.61 4.76 -6.46
CA TYR A 446 -18.81 5.11 -5.06
C TYR A 446 -17.54 4.99 -4.22
N ILE A 447 -16.77 3.93 -4.43
CA ILE A 447 -15.48 3.73 -3.77
C ILE A 447 -14.49 4.83 -4.18
N ILE A 448 -14.52 5.25 -5.46
CA ILE A 448 -13.72 6.37 -5.97
C ILE A 448 -14.09 7.68 -5.24
N LYS A 449 -15.38 8.00 -5.08
CA LYS A 449 -15.84 9.16 -4.29
C LYS A 449 -15.36 9.13 -2.84
N CYS A 450 -15.34 7.95 -2.20
CA CYS A 450 -14.82 7.81 -0.84
C CYS A 450 -13.31 8.05 -0.76
N LEU A 451 -12.55 7.52 -1.72
CA LEU A 451 -11.10 7.72 -1.79
C LEU A 451 -10.73 9.18 -2.10
N LEU A 452 -11.48 9.86 -2.98
CA LEU A 452 -11.36 11.30 -3.23
C LEU A 452 -11.60 12.11 -1.94
N ALA A 453 -12.69 11.81 -1.23
CA ALA A 453 -13.00 12.47 0.04
C ALA A 453 -11.88 12.27 1.09
N ILE A 454 -11.30 11.08 1.20
CA ILE A 454 -10.13 10.80 2.05
C ILE A 454 -8.92 11.61 1.60
N PHE A 455 -8.56 11.53 0.32
CA PHE A 455 -7.35 12.15 -0.22
C PHE A 455 -7.38 13.67 -0.18
N ASN A 456 -8.57 14.29 -0.24
CA ASN A 456 -8.74 15.73 -0.12
C ASN A 456 -8.74 16.26 1.34
N THR A 457 -8.67 15.38 2.36
CA THR A 457 -8.48 15.84 3.75
C THR A 457 -7.05 16.28 4.05
N GLN A 458 -6.87 17.06 5.13
CA GLN A 458 -5.54 17.24 5.75
C GLN A 458 -5.11 15.99 6.55
N SER A 459 -6.05 15.26 7.16
CA SER A 459 -5.73 14.12 8.02
C SER A 459 -5.03 12.95 7.31
N ILE A 460 -5.17 12.81 5.98
CA ILE A 460 -4.37 11.83 5.25
C ILE A 460 -2.90 12.27 5.11
N ILE A 461 -2.63 13.57 4.97
CA ILE A 461 -1.28 14.14 4.94
C ILE A 461 -0.64 13.94 6.30
N ASP A 462 -1.34 14.30 7.39
CA ASP A 462 -0.88 14.09 8.76
C ASP A 462 -0.55 12.61 9.04
N LEU A 463 -1.36 11.68 8.50
CA LEU A 463 -1.13 10.25 8.61
C LEU A 463 0.11 9.80 7.82
N ILE A 464 0.30 10.29 6.60
CA ILE A 464 1.48 9.99 5.77
C ILE A 464 2.76 10.52 6.46
N ASP A 465 2.78 11.77 6.91
CA ASP A 465 3.95 12.35 7.60
C ASP A 465 4.28 11.60 8.92
N SER A 466 3.25 11.14 9.63
CA SER A 466 3.40 10.27 10.80
C SER A 466 4.00 8.89 10.43
N VAL A 467 3.54 8.27 9.35
CA VAL A 467 4.11 7.02 8.81
C VAL A 467 5.58 7.19 8.44
N GLU A 468 5.94 8.25 7.72
CA GLU A 468 7.34 8.50 7.34
C GLU A 468 8.23 8.82 8.55
N SER A 469 7.73 9.60 9.52
CA SER A 469 8.43 9.86 10.78
C SER A 469 8.73 8.57 11.55
N LEU A 470 7.76 7.64 11.61
CA LEU A 470 7.95 6.31 12.21
C LEU A 470 8.92 5.43 11.42
N TYR A 471 8.93 5.52 10.09
CA TYR A 471 9.87 4.75 9.27
C TYR A 471 11.31 5.25 9.44
N ARG A 472 11.51 6.58 9.39
CA ARG A 472 12.83 7.21 9.60
C ARG A 472 13.43 6.89 10.96
N THR A 473 12.60 6.83 12.00
CA THR A 473 13.04 6.47 13.37
C THR A 473 13.23 4.97 13.58
N HIS A 474 12.56 4.11 12.80
CA HIS A 474 12.61 2.65 12.97
C HIS A 474 12.77 1.86 11.64
N PRO A 475 13.77 2.15 10.79
CA PRO A 475 13.84 1.64 9.40
C PRO A 475 14.11 0.13 9.27
N LYS A 476 14.31 -0.58 10.38
CA LYS A 476 14.58 -2.03 10.44
C LYS A 476 13.51 -2.82 11.19
N ILE A 477 12.38 -2.18 11.54
CA ILE A 477 11.29 -2.83 12.26
C ILE A 477 10.47 -3.77 11.32
N SER A 478 9.87 -4.81 11.87
CA SER A 478 8.97 -5.70 11.12
C SER A 478 7.63 -5.03 10.82
N LEU A 479 7.07 -5.26 9.63
CA LEU A 479 5.81 -4.66 9.16
C LEU A 479 4.64 -4.75 10.16
N SER A 480 4.43 -5.88 10.85
CA SER A 480 3.33 -6.00 11.84
C SER A 480 3.47 -4.99 12.99
N LYS A 481 4.68 -4.87 13.54
CA LYS A 481 5.02 -3.89 14.57
C LYS A 481 4.95 -2.44 14.04
N PHE A 482 5.36 -2.21 12.80
CA PHE A 482 5.23 -0.90 12.15
C PHE A 482 3.76 -0.47 12.08
N LEU A 483 2.89 -1.34 11.55
CA LEU A 483 1.44 -1.11 11.46
C LEU A 483 0.82 -0.92 12.85
N ASN A 484 1.20 -1.73 13.86
CA ASN A 484 0.76 -1.53 15.24
C ASN A 484 1.11 -0.11 15.75
N MET A 485 2.34 0.36 15.52
CA MET A 485 2.77 1.69 15.95
C MET A 485 2.04 2.80 15.21
N ILE A 486 1.77 2.65 13.91
CA ILE A 486 0.99 3.60 13.11
C ILE A 486 -0.44 3.68 13.64
N PHE A 487 -1.16 2.56 13.74
CA PHE A 487 -2.56 2.56 14.18
C PHE A 487 -2.70 3.12 15.60
N ILE A 488 -1.88 2.67 16.55
CA ILE A 488 -1.96 3.13 17.95
C ILE A 488 -1.66 4.63 18.06
N LYS A 489 -0.63 5.15 17.38
CA LYS A 489 -0.25 6.57 17.48
C LYS A 489 -1.22 7.51 16.75
N ASN A 490 -1.94 7.04 15.73
CA ASN A 490 -2.76 7.87 14.86
C ASN A 490 -4.28 7.72 15.08
N GLU A 491 -4.73 7.32 16.27
CA GLU A 491 -6.16 7.16 16.62
C GLU A 491 -7.02 8.34 16.16
N LYS A 492 -6.64 9.56 16.58
CA LYS A 492 -7.36 10.80 16.28
C LYS A 492 -7.37 11.13 14.79
N THR A 493 -6.24 10.93 14.12
CA THR A 493 -6.08 11.18 12.68
C THR A 493 -6.93 10.22 11.85
N ILE A 494 -6.92 8.93 12.18
CA ILE A 494 -7.74 7.90 11.52
C ILE A 494 -9.23 8.14 11.82
N PHE A 495 -9.59 8.54 13.03
CA PHE A 495 -10.98 8.88 13.36
C PHE A 495 -11.46 10.13 12.60
N ASN A 496 -10.61 11.15 12.43
CA ASN A 496 -10.93 12.33 11.62
C ASN A 496 -11.10 11.99 10.13
N LEU A 497 -10.38 11.01 9.58
CA LEU A 497 -10.63 10.49 8.23
C LEU A 497 -12.04 9.89 8.11
N ILE A 498 -12.50 9.14 9.11
CA ILE A 498 -13.87 8.60 9.10
C ILE A 498 -14.92 9.72 9.24
N LYS A 499 -14.69 10.73 10.09
CA LYS A 499 -15.58 11.91 10.14
C LYS A 499 -15.72 12.54 8.75
N GLY A 500 -14.61 12.79 8.05
CA GLY A 500 -14.61 13.38 6.71
C GLY A 500 -15.52 12.63 5.72
N LEU A 501 -15.60 11.30 5.81
CA LEU A 501 -16.53 10.48 5.04
C LEU A 501 -17.99 10.62 5.49
N SER A 502 -18.24 10.78 6.78
CA SER A 502 -19.57 10.79 7.41
C SER A 502 -20.18 12.19 7.63
N ASN A 503 -19.49 13.28 7.28
CA ASN A 503 -19.89 14.65 7.59
C ASN A 503 -21.24 15.10 6.98
N ASN A 504 -21.73 14.46 5.92
CA ASN A 504 -23.05 14.74 5.36
C ASN A 504 -24.07 13.69 5.85
N LYS A 505 -25.06 14.12 6.64
CA LYS A 505 -26.15 13.26 7.15
C LYS A 505 -27.07 12.70 6.05
N GLN A 506 -27.15 13.36 4.90
CA GLN A 506 -27.81 12.88 3.68
C GLN A 506 -26.81 12.24 2.70
N GLY A 507 -25.52 12.21 3.06
CA GLY A 507 -24.45 11.63 2.27
C GLY A 507 -24.58 10.10 2.15
N GLN A 508 -24.22 9.59 0.99
CA GLN A 508 -24.33 8.17 0.65
C GLN A 508 -23.49 7.25 1.58
N ASN A 509 -22.46 7.78 2.28
CA ASN A 509 -21.69 7.04 3.29
C ASN A 509 -22.54 6.72 4.52
N PHE A 510 -23.34 7.70 4.96
CA PHE A 510 -24.26 7.53 6.08
C PHE A 510 -25.40 6.57 5.69
N LYS A 511 -25.91 6.68 4.45
CA LYS A 511 -26.87 5.72 3.89
C LYS A 511 -26.33 4.29 3.90
N TRP A 512 -25.11 4.05 3.40
CA TRP A 512 -24.50 2.72 3.38
C TRP A 512 -24.24 2.16 4.78
N THR A 513 -23.79 3.01 5.71
CA THR A 513 -23.59 2.60 7.11
C THR A 513 -24.92 2.19 7.76
N ASN A 514 -26.01 2.90 7.47
CA ASN A 514 -27.35 2.53 7.94
C ASN A 514 -27.80 1.18 7.34
N ILE A 515 -27.64 0.98 6.03
CA ILE A 515 -27.98 -0.28 5.35
C ILE A 515 -27.23 -1.46 5.99
N TRP A 516 -25.94 -1.32 6.31
CA TRP A 516 -25.17 -2.38 6.98
C TRP A 516 -25.65 -2.63 8.43
N LEU A 517 -26.06 -1.59 9.15
CA LEU A 517 -26.59 -1.73 10.51
C LEU A 517 -27.98 -2.37 10.53
N ASP A 518 -28.83 -2.06 9.57
CA ASP A 518 -30.14 -2.73 9.39
C ASP A 518 -29.94 -4.18 8.97
N ALA A 519 -29.09 -4.45 7.98
CA ALA A 519 -28.80 -5.81 7.53
C ALA A 519 -28.16 -6.69 8.63
N PHE A 520 -27.36 -6.10 9.54
CA PHE A 520 -26.89 -6.79 10.75
C PHE A 520 -28.03 -7.16 11.70
N TYR A 521 -29.00 -6.26 11.90
CA TYR A 521 -30.18 -6.53 12.72
C TYR A 521 -31.09 -7.59 12.09
N ASP A 522 -31.31 -7.51 10.77
CA ASP A 522 -32.11 -8.51 10.05
C ASP A 522 -31.44 -9.89 10.07
N ASP A 523 -30.11 -9.97 9.96
CA ASP A 523 -29.37 -11.23 10.16
C ASP A 523 -29.48 -11.75 11.60
N PHE A 524 -29.49 -10.88 12.62
CA PHE A 524 -29.72 -11.30 14.00
C PHE A 524 -31.14 -11.86 14.16
N LYS A 525 -32.15 -11.11 13.71
CA LYS A 525 -33.58 -11.47 13.77
C LYS A 525 -33.88 -12.78 13.04
N ASN A 526 -33.25 -13.01 11.89
CA ASN A 526 -33.45 -14.20 11.05
C ASN A 526 -32.55 -15.38 11.46
N HIS A 527 -31.97 -15.36 12.67
CA HIS A 527 -31.11 -16.42 13.22
C HIS A 527 -29.84 -16.73 12.41
N LYS A 528 -29.28 -15.73 11.72
CA LYS A 528 -28.03 -15.80 10.93
C LYS A 528 -26.86 -15.01 11.56
N PRO A 529 -26.55 -15.13 12.87
CA PRO A 529 -25.54 -14.30 13.51
C PRO A 529 -24.14 -14.56 12.94
N ILE A 530 -23.28 -13.54 13.01
CA ILE A 530 -21.89 -13.58 12.56
C ILE A 530 -21.15 -14.75 13.23
N ARG A 531 -20.52 -15.62 12.42
CA ARG A 531 -19.80 -16.80 12.92
C ARG A 531 -18.46 -16.39 13.55
N ILE A 532 -18.37 -16.50 14.87
CA ILE A 532 -17.16 -16.26 15.66
C ILE A 532 -16.24 -17.50 15.60
N LEU A 533 -14.96 -17.32 15.95
CA LEU A 533 -13.89 -18.33 15.84
C LEU A 533 -14.03 -19.59 16.74
N ASN A 534 -15.12 -19.74 17.50
CA ASN A 534 -15.35 -20.88 18.40
C ASN A 534 -16.79 -21.38 18.25
N GLU A 535 -16.92 -22.61 17.77
CA GLU A 535 -18.18 -23.34 17.56
C GLU A 535 -19.15 -23.25 18.75
N LYS A 536 -18.68 -23.47 19.98
CA LYS A 536 -19.54 -23.44 21.18
C LYS A 536 -20.05 -22.03 21.52
N ILE A 537 -19.26 -21.01 21.19
CA ILE A 537 -19.68 -19.62 21.32
C ILE A 537 -20.71 -19.30 20.23
N ASN A 538 -20.54 -19.81 19.01
CA ASN A 538 -21.53 -19.66 17.93
C ASN A 538 -22.87 -20.32 18.28
N THR A 539 -22.86 -21.52 18.88
CA THR A 539 -24.09 -22.18 19.37
C THR A 539 -24.82 -21.30 20.38
N PHE A 540 -24.11 -20.71 21.35
CA PHE A 540 -24.70 -19.78 22.31
C PHE A 540 -25.29 -18.53 21.64
N TRP A 541 -24.54 -17.88 20.74
CA TRP A 541 -25.03 -16.70 20.00
C TRP A 541 -26.23 -17.03 19.10
N TYR A 542 -26.24 -18.20 18.47
CA TYR A 542 -27.38 -18.69 17.69
C TYR A 542 -28.62 -18.81 18.56
N HIS A 543 -28.54 -19.49 19.72
CA HIS A 543 -29.69 -19.57 20.63
C HIS A 543 -30.12 -18.22 21.21
N LEU A 544 -29.18 -17.28 21.43
CA LEU A 544 -29.50 -15.92 21.88
C LEU A 544 -30.38 -15.14 20.87
N THR A 545 -30.33 -15.48 19.57
CA THR A 545 -31.20 -14.87 18.56
C THR A 545 -32.68 -15.27 18.66
N PHE A 546 -33.02 -16.30 19.45
CA PHE A 546 -34.40 -16.74 19.68
C PHE A 546 -35.04 -16.12 20.94
N ASP A 547 -34.37 -15.20 21.63
CA ASP A 547 -34.92 -14.47 22.75
C ASP A 547 -35.48 -13.12 22.26
N ASP A 548 -36.80 -12.99 22.24
CA ASP A 548 -37.49 -11.80 21.70
C ASP A 548 -37.11 -10.51 22.42
N ASN A 549 -36.87 -10.58 23.73
CA ASN A 549 -36.47 -9.43 24.55
C ASN A 549 -35.04 -8.98 24.19
N VAL A 550 -34.10 -9.92 24.06
CA VAL A 550 -32.75 -9.60 23.57
C VAL A 550 -32.81 -9.08 22.13
N ALA A 551 -33.62 -9.67 21.24
CA ALA A 551 -33.78 -9.19 19.87
C ALA A 551 -34.30 -7.74 19.80
N ALA A 552 -35.30 -7.39 20.62
CA ALA A 552 -35.81 -6.03 20.74
C ALA A 552 -34.72 -5.05 21.24
N LEU A 553 -33.95 -5.43 22.26
CA LEU A 553 -32.86 -4.60 22.78
C LEU A 553 -31.70 -4.47 21.78
N ILE A 554 -31.42 -5.49 20.94
CA ILE A 554 -30.45 -5.38 19.84
C ILE A 554 -30.93 -4.41 18.75
N LYS A 555 -32.23 -4.36 18.45
CA LYS A 555 -32.82 -3.35 17.56
C LYS A 555 -32.60 -1.92 18.09
N GLU A 556 -32.83 -1.73 19.38
CA GLU A 556 -32.63 -0.45 20.05
C GLU A 556 -31.15 -0.05 20.07
N LEU A 557 -30.23 -0.98 20.37
CA LEU A 557 -28.78 -0.74 20.27
C LEU A 557 -28.37 -0.25 18.87
N VAL A 558 -28.92 -0.86 17.81
CA VAL A 558 -28.68 -0.40 16.44
C VAL A 558 -29.18 1.03 16.22
N SER A 559 -30.35 1.38 16.74
CA SER A 559 -30.89 2.75 16.70
C SER A 559 -29.97 3.75 17.43
N LEU A 560 -29.50 3.40 18.64
CA LEU A 560 -28.58 4.24 19.42
C LEU A 560 -27.23 4.45 18.73
N VAL A 561 -26.67 3.39 18.11
CA VAL A 561 -25.44 3.47 17.30
C VAL A 561 -25.65 4.39 16.09
N LYS A 562 -26.77 4.26 15.36
CA LYS A 562 -27.12 5.19 14.26
C LYS A 562 -27.20 6.64 14.75
N GLY A 563 -27.84 6.87 15.90
CA GLY A 563 -27.90 8.17 16.55
C GLY A 563 -26.51 8.77 16.79
N LYS A 564 -25.58 8.00 17.36
CA LYS A 564 -24.18 8.44 17.57
C LYS A 564 -23.43 8.72 16.27
N LEU A 565 -23.67 7.94 15.21
CA LEU A 565 -23.06 8.19 13.90
C LEU A 565 -23.56 9.50 13.26
N THR A 566 -24.81 9.94 13.49
CA THR A 566 -25.25 11.28 13.05
C THR A 566 -24.48 12.42 13.74
N LYS A 567 -23.90 12.14 14.91
CA LYS A 567 -23.16 13.08 15.77
C LYS A 567 -21.65 12.83 15.75
N ILE A 568 -21.13 12.07 14.79
CA ILE A 568 -19.71 11.63 14.76
C ILE A 568 -18.69 12.77 14.85
N LEU A 569 -19.06 13.98 14.39
CA LEU A 569 -18.28 15.21 14.49
C LEU A 569 -18.00 15.66 15.94
N GLU A 570 -18.92 15.41 16.87
CA GLU A 570 -18.85 15.82 18.29
C GLU A 570 -17.75 15.05 19.05
N TYR A 571 -17.38 13.84 18.59
CA TYR A 571 -16.43 12.97 19.26
C TYR A 571 -14.98 13.25 18.85
N GLN A 572 -14.03 12.87 19.70
CA GLN A 572 -12.59 13.08 19.43
C GLN A 572 -11.87 11.81 18.95
N THR A 573 -12.32 10.64 19.38
CA THR A 573 -11.80 9.32 18.99
C THR A 573 -12.89 8.25 19.01
N PHE A 574 -12.58 7.05 18.53
CA PHE A 574 -13.47 5.88 18.62
C PHE A 574 -13.82 5.52 20.08
N ASP A 575 -12.82 5.49 20.97
CA ASP A 575 -13.04 5.21 22.40
C ASP A 575 -13.95 6.28 23.04
N HIS A 576 -13.81 7.56 22.66
CA HIS A 576 -14.70 8.63 23.14
C HIS A 576 -16.16 8.41 22.67
N MET A 577 -16.38 8.13 21.38
CA MET A 577 -17.72 7.87 20.84
C MET A 577 -18.38 6.64 21.52
N LEU A 578 -17.63 5.57 21.74
CA LEU A 578 -18.13 4.36 22.39
C LEU A 578 -18.47 4.59 23.87
N ASN A 579 -17.61 5.28 24.61
CA ASN A 579 -17.87 5.57 26.02
C ASN A 579 -19.08 6.50 26.17
N SER A 580 -19.22 7.50 25.29
CA SER A 580 -20.42 8.35 25.20
C SER A 580 -21.69 7.54 24.92
N LEU A 581 -21.66 6.56 24.00
CA LEU A 581 -22.77 5.63 23.79
C LEU A 581 -23.15 4.86 25.06
N ILE A 582 -22.18 4.33 25.79
CA ILE A 582 -22.42 3.51 27.00
C ILE A 582 -22.93 4.36 28.17
N ILE A 583 -22.33 5.53 28.41
CA ILE A 583 -22.62 6.38 29.57
C ILE A 583 -23.97 7.09 29.43
N GLU A 584 -24.24 7.71 28.27
CA GLU A 584 -25.50 8.45 28.06
C GLU A 584 -26.73 7.52 27.97
N ASN A 585 -26.53 6.23 27.71
CA ASN A 585 -27.58 5.23 27.63
C ASN A 585 -27.44 4.16 28.74
N SER A 586 -26.99 4.59 29.93
CA SER A 586 -26.71 3.72 31.08
C SER A 586 -27.82 2.70 31.34
N ASP A 587 -29.08 3.14 31.43
CA ASP A 587 -30.21 2.27 31.79
C ASP A 587 -30.50 1.22 30.72
N PHE A 588 -30.41 1.61 29.44
CA PHE A 588 -30.47 0.68 28.32
C PHE A 588 -29.39 -0.40 28.42
N PHE A 589 -28.13 -0.03 28.67
CA PHE A 589 -27.04 -1.00 28.82
C PHE A 589 -27.21 -1.89 30.06
N HIS A 590 -27.75 -1.37 31.16
CA HIS A 590 -28.10 -2.20 32.33
C HIS A 590 -29.20 -3.21 32.02
N ASN A 591 -30.22 -2.82 31.23
CA ASN A 591 -31.30 -3.70 30.80
C ASN A 591 -30.83 -4.76 29.79
N LEU A 592 -30.04 -4.39 28.79
CA LEU A 592 -29.41 -5.30 27.84
C LEU A 592 -28.51 -6.34 28.54
N LEU A 593 -27.66 -5.89 29.49
CA LEU A 593 -26.83 -6.80 30.28
C LEU A 593 -27.68 -7.74 31.15
N ARG A 594 -28.77 -7.25 31.74
CA ARG A 594 -29.70 -8.07 32.52
C ARG A 594 -30.34 -9.17 31.65
N ALA A 595 -30.91 -8.80 30.50
CA ALA A 595 -31.53 -9.74 29.57
C ALA A 595 -30.54 -10.83 29.11
N ILE A 596 -29.31 -10.45 28.72
CA ILE A 596 -28.27 -11.41 28.32
C ILE A 596 -27.88 -12.33 29.50
N ILE A 597 -27.78 -11.83 30.72
CA ILE A 597 -27.45 -12.62 31.91
C ILE A 597 -28.58 -13.59 32.26
N ASP A 598 -29.84 -13.13 32.23
CA ASP A 598 -31.02 -13.96 32.52
C ASP A 598 -31.18 -15.08 31.48
N PHE A 599 -31.08 -14.76 30.19
CA PHE A 599 -31.01 -15.76 29.12
C PHE A 599 -29.86 -16.75 29.35
N SER A 600 -28.64 -16.25 29.63
CA SER A 600 -27.47 -17.09 29.84
C SER A 600 -27.69 -18.10 30.96
N ILE A 601 -28.25 -17.66 32.09
CA ILE A 601 -28.53 -18.50 33.26
C ILE A 601 -29.64 -19.52 32.96
N ALA A 602 -30.72 -19.11 32.28
CA ALA A 602 -31.80 -20.01 31.89
C ALA A 602 -31.31 -21.10 30.92
N TYR A 603 -30.54 -20.70 29.89
CA TYR A 603 -29.94 -21.60 28.91
C TYR A 603 -28.97 -22.59 29.57
N ILE A 604 -28.08 -22.10 30.45
CA ILE A 604 -27.12 -22.91 31.23
C ILE A 604 -27.83 -23.89 32.18
N SER A 605 -28.92 -23.46 32.83
CA SER A 605 -29.67 -24.30 33.78
C SER A 605 -30.35 -25.47 33.09
N LYS A 606 -30.89 -25.24 31.89
CA LYS A 606 -31.44 -26.29 31.01
C LYS A 606 -30.34 -27.17 30.37
N ASN A 607 -29.16 -26.61 30.11
CA ASN A 607 -28.06 -27.27 29.40
C ASN A 607 -26.78 -27.44 30.24
N LYS A 608 -26.88 -28.10 31.40
CA LYS A 608 -25.77 -28.28 32.36
C LYS A 608 -24.49 -28.88 31.73
N GLY A 609 -24.62 -29.77 30.76
CA GLY A 609 -23.48 -30.33 30.01
C GLY A 609 -22.72 -29.27 29.19
N ILE A 610 -23.44 -28.38 28.50
CA ILE A 610 -22.85 -27.24 27.77
C ILE A 610 -22.14 -26.31 28.76
N PHE A 611 -22.74 -26.02 29.91
CA PHE A 611 -22.12 -25.21 30.95
C PHE A 611 -20.83 -25.82 31.49
N ALA A 612 -20.81 -27.13 31.76
CA ALA A 612 -19.60 -27.85 32.19
C ALA A 612 -18.47 -27.71 31.15
N TYR A 613 -18.78 -27.87 29.86
CA TYR A 613 -17.81 -27.66 28.80
C TYR A 613 -17.32 -26.22 28.68
N THR A 614 -18.20 -25.23 28.87
CA THR A 614 -17.84 -23.80 28.88
C THR A 614 -16.92 -23.47 30.04
N LEU A 615 -17.19 -23.97 31.25
CA LEU A 615 -16.31 -23.79 32.41
C LEU A 615 -14.93 -24.43 32.20
N LEU A 616 -14.86 -25.66 31.66
CA LEU A 616 -13.58 -26.30 31.31
C LEU A 616 -12.80 -25.49 30.27
N SER A 617 -13.48 -24.91 29.27
CA SER A 617 -12.88 -24.03 28.27
C SER A 617 -12.31 -22.75 28.89
N LEU A 618 -13.08 -22.05 29.73
CA LEU A 618 -12.64 -20.86 30.47
C LEU A 618 -11.44 -21.16 31.40
N MET A 619 -11.45 -22.34 32.03
CA MET A 619 -10.33 -22.79 32.86
C MET A 619 -9.12 -23.28 32.03
N ASN A 620 -9.25 -23.45 30.72
CA ASN A 620 -8.27 -24.07 29.81
C ASN A 620 -7.86 -25.49 30.25
N ILE A 621 -8.86 -26.31 30.59
CA ILE A 621 -8.72 -27.73 30.95
C ILE A 621 -9.15 -28.58 29.74
N LYS A 622 -8.30 -29.54 29.33
CA LYS A 622 -8.60 -30.40 28.18
C LYS A 622 -9.54 -31.52 28.60
N ILE A 623 -10.72 -31.58 27.98
CA ILE A 623 -11.76 -32.62 28.19
C ILE A 623 -11.16 -34.04 28.14
N LYS A 624 -10.31 -34.34 27.14
CA LYS A 624 -9.64 -35.64 26.98
C LYS A 624 -8.70 -36.06 28.14
N LYS A 625 -8.39 -35.16 29.09
CA LYS A 625 -7.58 -35.43 30.29
C LYS A 625 -8.41 -35.50 31.59
N MET A 626 -9.73 -35.42 31.51
CA MET A 626 -10.63 -35.51 32.69
C MET A 626 -10.88 -36.98 33.05
N SER A 627 -10.56 -37.39 34.29
CA SER A 627 -11.04 -38.69 34.79
C SER A 627 -12.46 -38.58 35.35
N ASN A 628 -13.15 -39.71 35.56
CA ASN A 628 -14.50 -39.71 36.15
C ASN A 628 -14.54 -38.96 37.51
N ARG A 629 -13.51 -39.12 38.34
CA ARG A 629 -13.36 -38.37 39.62
C ARG A 629 -13.25 -36.85 39.43
N ASP A 630 -12.76 -36.37 38.29
CA ASP A 630 -12.70 -34.93 37.99
C ASP A 630 -14.06 -34.42 37.51
N TRP A 631 -14.78 -35.20 36.70
CA TRP A 631 -16.15 -34.90 36.29
C TRP A 631 -17.10 -34.78 37.50
N ILE A 632 -17.06 -35.73 38.43
CA ILE A 632 -17.86 -35.68 39.67
C ILE A 632 -17.52 -34.42 40.50
N LYS A 633 -16.25 -33.99 40.54
CA LYS A 633 -15.84 -32.75 41.21
C LYS A 633 -16.33 -31.50 40.47
N LEU A 634 -16.34 -31.51 39.13
CA LEU A 634 -16.88 -30.42 38.32
C LEU A 634 -18.40 -30.31 38.47
N GLU A 635 -19.12 -31.42 38.53
CA GLU A 635 -20.55 -31.45 38.77
C GLU A 635 -20.90 -30.87 40.15
N LYS A 636 -20.22 -31.34 41.22
CA LYS A 636 -20.38 -30.77 42.57
C LYS A 636 -20.06 -29.26 42.60
N LEU A 637 -19.10 -28.80 41.80
CA LEU A 637 -18.81 -27.37 41.64
C LEU A 637 -19.94 -26.62 40.91
N ILE A 638 -20.49 -27.18 39.83
CA ILE A 638 -21.64 -26.62 39.09
C ILE A 638 -22.86 -26.49 40.01
N THR A 639 -23.23 -27.54 40.72
CA THR A 639 -24.35 -27.55 41.67
C THR A 639 -24.17 -26.52 42.79
N LYS A 640 -22.93 -26.20 43.17
CA LYS A 640 -22.61 -25.14 44.15
C LYS A 640 -22.69 -23.73 43.58
N ILE A 641 -22.19 -23.50 42.35
CA ILE A 641 -22.12 -22.14 41.78
C ILE A 641 -23.41 -21.71 41.08
N LEU A 642 -24.18 -22.64 40.51
CA LEU A 642 -25.38 -22.31 39.74
C LEU A 642 -26.44 -21.59 40.58
N PRO A 643 -26.79 -22.00 41.81
CA PRO A 643 -27.71 -21.25 42.67
C PRO A 643 -27.21 -19.83 43.00
N ILE A 644 -25.89 -19.65 43.14
CA ILE A 644 -25.28 -18.34 43.39
C ILE A 644 -25.41 -17.46 42.14
N LEU A 645 -25.33 -18.01 40.92
CA LEU A 645 -25.54 -17.24 39.69
C LEU A 645 -27.04 -16.91 39.46
N CYS A 646 -27.95 -17.80 39.87
CA CYS A 646 -29.40 -17.57 39.77
C CYS A 646 -29.94 -16.50 40.74
N ASP A 647 -29.24 -16.24 41.84
CA ASP A 647 -29.59 -15.25 42.87
C ASP A 647 -29.71 -13.82 42.29
N GLN A 648 -30.84 -13.17 42.55
CA GLN A 648 -31.19 -11.87 41.94
C GLN A 648 -30.21 -10.75 42.33
N ASP A 649 -29.71 -10.74 43.56
CA ASP A 649 -28.69 -9.77 43.95
C ASP A 649 -27.36 -10.04 43.24
N THR A 650 -26.98 -11.30 43.08
CA THR A 650 -25.78 -11.66 42.31
C THR A 650 -25.92 -11.24 40.84
N LYS A 651 -27.09 -11.39 40.23
CA LYS A 651 -27.37 -10.86 38.87
C LYS A 651 -27.21 -9.34 38.81
N LYS A 652 -27.80 -8.58 39.74
CA LYS A 652 -27.62 -7.11 39.84
C LYS A 652 -26.13 -6.74 39.96
N ILE A 653 -25.38 -7.47 40.79
CA ILE A 653 -23.94 -7.29 40.96
C ILE A 653 -23.18 -7.62 39.66
N MET A 654 -23.55 -8.68 38.93
CA MET A 654 -22.97 -9.01 37.63
C MET A 654 -23.20 -7.90 36.60
N VAL A 655 -24.43 -7.40 36.49
CA VAL A 655 -24.77 -6.27 35.61
C VAL A 655 -23.90 -5.05 35.95
N LYS A 656 -23.91 -4.59 37.21
CA LYS A 656 -23.11 -3.44 37.68
C LYS A 656 -21.61 -3.63 37.39
N THR A 657 -21.08 -4.83 37.66
CA THR A 657 -19.67 -5.16 37.44
C THR A 657 -19.30 -5.13 35.97
N ILE A 658 -20.12 -5.71 35.09
CA ILE A 658 -19.86 -5.72 33.64
C ILE A 658 -20.03 -4.32 33.06
N TYR A 659 -21.05 -3.57 33.48
CA TYR A 659 -21.24 -2.17 33.07
C TYR A 659 -20.01 -1.31 33.41
N SER A 660 -19.52 -1.36 34.66
CA SER A 660 -18.29 -0.65 35.06
C SER A 660 -17.02 -1.11 34.32
N VAL A 661 -17.01 -2.32 33.73
CA VAL A 661 -15.92 -2.75 32.83
C VAL A 661 -16.10 -2.11 31.45
N LEU A 662 -17.29 -2.17 30.87
CA LEU A 662 -17.60 -1.59 29.55
C LEU A 662 -17.31 -0.08 29.52
N GLU A 663 -17.76 0.65 30.55
CA GLU A 663 -17.52 2.10 30.76
C GLU A 663 -16.02 2.49 30.67
N LYS A 664 -15.10 1.57 31.02
CA LYS A 664 -13.65 1.85 31.13
C LYS A 664 -12.81 1.06 30.13
N MET A 665 -13.46 0.34 29.23
CA MET A 665 -12.81 -0.51 28.25
C MET A 665 -12.42 0.30 27.02
N ARG A 666 -11.11 0.36 26.73
CA ARG A 666 -10.59 0.97 25.51
C ARG A 666 -10.46 -0.09 24.42
N ILE A 667 -11.08 0.11 23.27
CA ILE A 667 -11.02 -0.82 22.13
C ILE A 667 -9.84 -0.47 21.22
N TRP A 668 -9.52 0.81 21.04
CA TRP A 668 -8.45 1.21 20.12
C TRP A 668 -7.08 0.54 20.39
N PRO A 669 -6.60 0.42 21.65
CA PRO A 669 -5.32 -0.25 21.94
C PRO A 669 -5.31 -1.77 21.68
N ALA A 670 -6.47 -2.40 21.41
CA ALA A 670 -6.56 -3.83 21.16
C ALA A 670 -6.23 -4.23 19.71
N PHE A 671 -6.23 -3.30 18.76
CA PHE A 671 -5.83 -3.57 17.38
C PHE A 671 -4.37 -4.04 17.33
N ASN A 672 -4.15 -5.26 16.83
CA ASN A 672 -2.81 -5.84 16.73
C ASN A 672 -2.63 -6.70 15.46
N PHE A 673 -1.75 -6.24 14.57
CA PHE A 673 -1.39 -6.82 13.27
C PHE A 673 -0.35 -7.97 13.35
N ASP A 674 0.07 -8.39 14.55
CA ASP A 674 0.88 -9.60 14.72
C ASP A 674 0.11 -10.89 14.34
N LYS A 675 0.82 -12.02 14.25
CA LYS A 675 0.35 -13.29 13.64
C LYS A 675 -1.10 -13.65 14.01
N ASN A 676 -1.97 -13.59 13.00
CA ASN A 676 -3.43 -13.73 13.05
C ASN A 676 -4.14 -12.55 13.78
N PRO A 677 -4.34 -11.40 13.09
CA PRO A 677 -4.90 -10.18 13.67
C PRO A 677 -6.26 -10.34 14.36
N LYS A 678 -7.08 -11.29 13.89
CA LYS A 678 -8.40 -11.57 14.46
C LYS A 678 -8.29 -12.27 15.82
N LYS A 679 -7.37 -13.24 15.93
CA LYS A 679 -7.09 -13.94 17.21
C LYS A 679 -6.32 -13.07 18.20
N SER A 680 -5.43 -12.18 17.76
CA SER A 680 -4.76 -11.22 18.64
C SER A 680 -5.73 -10.18 19.18
N PHE A 681 -6.56 -9.55 18.34
CA PHE A 681 -7.55 -8.54 18.74
C PHE A 681 -8.50 -9.07 19.83
N ILE A 682 -9.21 -10.17 19.55
CA ILE A 682 -10.15 -10.78 20.51
C ILE A 682 -9.43 -11.19 21.81
N LYS A 683 -8.21 -11.72 21.72
CA LYS A 683 -7.41 -12.10 22.89
C LYS A 683 -6.99 -10.90 23.74
N ILE A 684 -6.69 -9.75 23.13
CA ILE A 684 -6.34 -8.52 23.85
C ILE A 684 -7.59 -7.94 24.52
N LEU A 685 -8.71 -7.84 23.81
CA LEU A 685 -10.00 -7.43 24.40
C LEU A 685 -10.38 -8.29 25.60
N ILE A 686 -10.33 -9.63 25.47
CA ILE A 686 -10.62 -10.56 26.59
C ILE A 686 -9.62 -10.37 27.74
N LYS A 687 -8.34 -10.14 27.45
CA LYS A 687 -7.31 -9.89 28.49
C LYS A 687 -7.60 -8.60 29.25
N ASP A 688 -7.96 -7.53 28.56
CA ASP A 688 -8.14 -6.21 29.17
C ASP A 688 -9.51 -6.09 29.86
N PHE A 689 -10.56 -6.66 29.29
CA PHE A 689 -11.82 -6.96 29.99
C PHE A 689 -11.53 -7.75 31.28
N GLY A 690 -10.74 -8.83 31.19
CA GLY A 690 -10.39 -9.67 32.34
C GLY A 690 -9.65 -8.92 33.45
N LYS A 691 -8.70 -8.04 33.11
CA LYS A 691 -8.01 -7.16 34.08
C LYS A 691 -8.99 -6.22 34.79
N LEU A 692 -9.84 -5.54 34.04
CA LEU A 692 -10.83 -4.60 34.58
C LEU A 692 -11.85 -5.34 35.45
N PHE A 693 -12.38 -6.46 34.96
CA PHE A 693 -13.31 -7.32 35.68
C PHE A 693 -12.71 -7.83 37.00
N ILE A 694 -11.44 -8.24 37.01
CA ILE A 694 -10.69 -8.55 38.24
C ILE A 694 -10.65 -7.34 39.18
N LYS A 695 -10.26 -6.15 38.69
CA LYS A 695 -10.21 -4.92 39.50
C LYS A 695 -11.56 -4.59 40.17
N PHE A 696 -12.68 -4.86 39.50
CA PHE A 696 -14.01 -4.64 40.08
C PHE A 696 -14.49 -5.78 40.99
N ILE A 697 -14.24 -7.06 40.66
CA ILE A 697 -14.81 -8.20 41.39
C ILE A 697 -14.18 -8.44 42.77
N PHE A 698 -12.98 -7.90 43.02
CA PHE A 698 -12.33 -7.94 44.33
C PHE A 698 -12.82 -6.87 45.32
N LYS A 699 -13.79 -6.03 44.94
CA LYS A 699 -14.45 -5.11 45.88
C LYS A 699 -15.30 -5.85 46.92
N LYS A 700 -15.45 -5.26 48.12
CA LYS A 700 -16.24 -5.80 49.25
C LYS A 700 -17.71 -6.08 48.89
N GLU A 701 -18.30 -5.28 47.99
CA GLU A 701 -19.66 -5.47 47.43
C GLU A 701 -19.81 -6.78 46.63
N ASN A 702 -18.73 -7.31 46.05
CA ASN A 702 -18.76 -8.39 45.06
C ASN A 702 -18.44 -9.79 45.63
N ARG A 703 -18.50 -9.93 46.97
CA ARG A 703 -18.14 -11.16 47.72
C ARG A 703 -18.82 -12.45 47.21
N LYS A 704 -20.09 -12.42 46.79
CA LYS A 704 -20.81 -13.60 46.24
C LYS A 704 -20.12 -14.10 44.96
N LEU A 705 -19.81 -13.22 44.00
CA LEU A 705 -19.09 -13.57 42.77
C LEU A 705 -17.63 -13.97 43.02
N MET A 706 -16.96 -13.29 43.95
CA MET A 706 -15.59 -13.68 44.35
C MET A 706 -15.53 -15.13 44.85
N LYS A 707 -16.53 -15.59 45.63
CA LYS A 707 -16.63 -17.01 46.04
C LYS A 707 -16.76 -17.98 44.86
N VAL A 708 -17.50 -17.60 43.80
CA VAL A 708 -17.62 -18.41 42.57
C VAL A 708 -16.26 -18.50 41.86
N ILE A 709 -15.59 -17.36 41.63
CA ILE A 709 -14.26 -17.34 40.98
C ILE A 709 -13.23 -18.13 41.77
N MET A 710 -13.15 -17.94 43.09
CA MET A 710 -12.21 -18.68 43.93
C MET A 710 -12.50 -20.19 43.93
N SER A 711 -13.75 -20.61 43.79
CA SER A 711 -14.11 -22.02 43.65
C SER A 711 -13.65 -22.60 42.30
N LEU A 712 -13.80 -21.85 41.19
CA LEU A 712 -13.26 -22.22 39.87
C LEU A 712 -11.72 -22.27 39.87
N VAL A 713 -11.06 -21.29 40.48
CA VAL A 713 -9.59 -21.25 40.61
C VAL A 713 -9.08 -22.42 41.44
N LYS A 714 -9.71 -22.72 42.59
CA LYS A 714 -9.36 -23.87 43.44
C LYS A 714 -9.51 -25.20 42.69
N TYR A 715 -10.60 -25.37 41.93
CA TYR A 715 -10.80 -26.55 41.09
C TYR A 715 -9.70 -26.68 40.03
N LYS A 716 -9.42 -25.61 39.27
CA LYS A 716 -8.37 -25.59 38.25
C LYS A 716 -6.98 -25.87 38.81
N PHE A 717 -6.65 -25.34 39.98
CA PHE A 717 -5.35 -25.55 40.62
C PHE A 717 -5.21 -26.99 41.14
N GLY A 718 -6.23 -27.53 41.79
CA GLY A 718 -6.26 -28.94 42.22
C GLY A 718 -6.17 -29.93 41.06
N TRP A 719 -6.84 -29.64 39.93
CA TRP A 719 -6.68 -30.42 38.70
C TRP A 719 -5.26 -30.33 38.14
N LYS A 720 -4.67 -29.12 38.07
CA LYS A 720 -3.29 -28.95 37.61
C LYS A 720 -2.27 -29.71 38.46
N LEU A 721 -2.35 -29.65 39.79
CA LEU A 721 -1.43 -30.37 40.68
C LEU A 721 -1.46 -31.89 40.44
N LYS A 722 -2.65 -32.47 40.29
CA LYS A 722 -2.84 -33.89 39.96
C LYS A 722 -2.22 -34.30 38.61
N HIS A 723 -2.13 -33.37 37.66
CA HIS A 723 -1.59 -33.55 36.31
C HIS A 723 -0.28 -32.78 36.07
N LEU A 724 0.48 -32.52 37.14
CA LEU A 724 1.89 -32.08 37.09
C LEU A 724 2.85 -33.25 37.32
N PHE A 725 2.37 -34.33 37.94
CA PHE A 725 3.09 -35.59 38.19
C PHE A 725 2.58 -36.76 37.33
N ASN A 726 1.76 -36.46 36.30
CA ASN A 726 1.20 -37.37 35.27
C ASN A 726 1.10 -36.64 33.92
#